data_AF-A0A651HXD9-F1
#
_entry.id   AF-A0A651HXD9-F1
#
_cell.length_a   1.000
_cell.length_b   1.000
_cell.length_c   1.000
_cell.angle_alpha   90.00
_cell.angle_beta   90.00
_cell.angle_gamma   90.00
#
_symmetry.space_group_name_H-M   'P 1'
#
loop_
_entity.id
_entity.type
_entity.pdbx_description
1 polymer ?
#
loop_
_entity_poly.entity_id
_entity_poly.type
_entity_poly.pdbx_seq_one_letter_code
_entity_poly.pdbx_strand_id
1 'polypeptide(L)'
;DQPVNIQGYYLSDNDNHPLRWRFPSREIPPGGYLLVFASGKNRFGDQLHTNFSISASGEPLILSDPDGNTLDYIPAVPVPRDVSYGRYPDGGSHFKFFDLPTPGSTNIRPFETAISFSQSSGFYADTLALEMEVEGNFQIFYTLNGDLPTTSDSLYIGPLVLLPSADIENNPIIYIPTNHESSDWWYRWRMPGEDLFRSHVVRARAFEGGDPRTEIKTATYFIDSGADERFDLPVISIVSPEDGLFDYENGIFVPGQGFEDNPQQGGFWTGGNFHNRGREWEREAGFFFFENGELALEQNLGIRIHGSASRSLPQKSLRLYAREGYGKNEIEYPFFPDEGIQRFKRLLLRNAGQDFLKAYLADPLTHLIISDLDVERQLYRPAVLFINGAYWGIINIRERLDPYYFESHFGVSEEELDLISHSWGIRYEVNTGTANDYLEMMEYIEVNDLSDPLHFDFVANQIDLENFISYYIGKMFFGTRDWPGNNLDFWRDRSSDGKWRWIWFDNDDAFEDIYFNSYDYLTILSGDDWPNPLWTTQLFRSLMENYGFRQQFAETAVHQLKTTYHPSRTMEIAELAAANIAYEMPHHIERWKYPDSFSDWNRHFQEILNFLAKRPCAFFEMTRSFFEEDDFELVWEECVSTVGEVKERKVSVFPNPTTGKIAFFIDDSPEIEFIRIYDSSGRLLFQKERPFYGASGEISVDIGSGPPGIYLMEVISKEGFRYFSRVVRFN
;
A
#
# COMPACT_ATOMS: atom_id res chain seq x y z
N ASP A 1 -3.16 58.98 9.91
CA ASP A 1 -4.32 58.08 10.08
C ASP A 1 -5.55 58.69 9.43
N GLN A 2 -5.76 58.37 8.15
CA GLN A 2 -6.96 58.73 7.38
C GLN A 2 -7.49 57.46 6.70
N PRO A 3 -8.81 57.31 6.48
CA PRO A 3 -9.35 56.17 5.76
C PRO A 3 -8.77 56.10 4.34
N VAL A 4 -8.54 54.88 3.86
CA VAL A 4 -8.04 54.63 2.49
C VAL A 4 -9.13 53.97 1.66
N ASN A 5 -9.44 54.55 0.49
CA ASN A 5 -10.26 53.89 -0.50
C ASN A 5 -9.34 53.10 -1.44
N ILE A 6 -9.53 51.78 -1.50
CA ILE A 6 -8.69 50.88 -2.29
C ILE A 6 -9.21 50.65 -3.72
N GLN A 7 -10.13 51.49 -4.21
CA GLN A 7 -10.63 51.40 -5.57
C GLN A 7 -9.48 51.39 -6.57
N GLY A 8 -9.40 50.34 -7.37
CA GLY A 8 -8.43 50.24 -8.45
C GLY A 8 -7.04 49.79 -8.03
N TYR A 9 -6.81 49.46 -6.77
CA TYR A 9 -5.65 48.69 -6.31
C TYR A 9 -5.74 47.26 -6.85
N TYR A 10 -4.65 46.50 -6.76
CA TYR A 10 -4.59 45.13 -7.24
C TYR A 10 -4.06 44.15 -6.19
N LEU A 11 -4.60 42.94 -6.17
CA LEU A 11 -4.06 41.78 -5.48
C LEU A 11 -3.64 40.73 -6.51
N SER A 12 -2.51 40.07 -6.28
CA SER A 12 -2.02 38.98 -7.13
C SER A 12 -1.32 37.91 -6.31
N ASP A 13 -1.33 36.70 -6.85
CA ASP A 13 -0.61 35.49 -6.43
C ASP A 13 0.59 35.15 -7.35
N ASN A 14 0.93 36.04 -8.29
CA ASN A 14 1.92 35.77 -9.34
C ASN A 14 2.84 36.98 -9.59
N ASP A 15 4.14 36.79 -9.35
CA ASP A 15 5.19 37.81 -9.51
C ASP A 15 5.28 38.37 -10.94
N ASN A 16 5.00 37.54 -11.94
CA ASN A 16 5.04 37.96 -13.35
C ASN A 16 3.77 38.74 -13.76
N HIS A 17 2.72 38.70 -12.93
CA HIS A 17 1.44 39.34 -13.19
C HIS A 17 0.89 40.05 -11.93
N PRO A 18 1.56 41.11 -11.43
CA PRO A 18 1.22 41.75 -10.15
C PRO A 18 -0.14 42.48 -10.16
N LEU A 19 -0.78 42.67 -11.33
CA LEU A 19 -2.05 43.38 -11.52
C LEU A 19 -3.21 42.43 -11.86
N ARG A 20 -3.27 41.25 -11.23
CA ARG A 20 -4.20 40.15 -11.59
C ARG A 20 -5.65 40.37 -11.19
N TRP A 21 -5.91 40.81 -9.96
CA TRP A 21 -7.27 41.04 -9.45
C TRP A 21 -7.44 42.46 -8.95
N ARG A 22 -8.37 43.22 -9.53
CA ARG A 22 -8.60 44.62 -9.21
C ARG A 22 -9.63 44.79 -8.10
N PHE A 23 -9.29 45.53 -7.05
CA PHE A 23 -10.20 45.84 -5.95
C PHE A 23 -11.36 46.76 -6.39
N PRO A 24 -12.60 46.49 -5.91
CA PRO A 24 -13.70 47.44 -6.04
C PRO A 24 -13.53 48.60 -5.04
N SER A 25 -14.39 49.62 -5.12
CA SER A 25 -14.40 50.68 -4.11
C SER A 25 -14.79 50.12 -2.73
N ARG A 26 -13.83 50.14 -1.81
CA ARG A 26 -13.98 49.82 -0.39
C ARG A 26 -13.16 50.82 0.41
N GLU A 27 -13.74 51.30 1.50
CA GLU A 27 -13.06 52.22 2.41
C GLU A 27 -12.59 51.44 3.62
N ILE A 28 -11.29 51.51 3.93
CA ILE A 28 -10.68 50.89 5.10
C ILE A 28 -10.34 52.03 6.08
N PRO A 29 -10.95 52.08 7.28
CA PRO A 29 -10.62 53.11 8.26
C PRO A 29 -9.19 52.92 8.79
N PRO A 30 -8.58 53.94 9.41
CA PRO A 30 -7.27 53.79 10.04
C PRO A 30 -7.27 52.66 11.07
N GLY A 31 -6.31 51.73 10.97
CA GLY A 31 -6.26 50.52 11.80
C GLY A 31 -7.39 49.52 11.55
N GLY A 32 -8.19 49.72 10.50
CA GLY A 32 -9.25 48.82 10.08
C GLY A 32 -8.76 47.67 9.21
N TYR A 33 -9.63 46.69 9.02
CA TYR A 33 -9.35 45.46 8.28
C TYR A 33 -10.31 45.28 7.10
N LEU A 34 -9.84 44.58 6.07
CA LEU A 34 -10.67 44.10 4.98
C LEU A 34 -10.38 42.61 4.73
N LEU A 35 -11.43 41.78 4.81
CA LEU A 35 -11.33 40.35 4.50
C LEU A 35 -11.53 40.11 3.00
N VAL A 36 -10.60 39.39 2.39
CA VAL A 36 -10.64 38.97 0.99
C VAL A 36 -10.43 37.46 0.93
N PHE A 37 -11.33 36.74 0.27
CA PHE A 37 -11.21 35.30 0.05
C PHE A 37 -10.49 35.03 -1.28
N ALA A 38 -9.29 34.46 -1.23
CA ALA A 38 -8.60 33.98 -2.42
C ALA A 38 -9.19 32.61 -2.85
N SER A 39 -10.30 32.63 -3.58
CA SER A 39 -11.08 31.41 -3.84
C SER A 39 -11.41 31.14 -5.31
N GLY A 40 -10.88 31.92 -6.25
CA GLY A 40 -11.15 31.79 -7.68
C GLY A 40 -12.56 32.19 -8.13
N LYS A 41 -13.45 32.58 -7.21
CA LYS A 41 -14.88 32.81 -7.50
C LYS A 41 -15.16 34.17 -8.15
N ASN A 42 -14.24 35.11 -8.04
CA ASN A 42 -14.31 36.46 -8.59
C ASN A 42 -15.63 37.21 -8.27
N ARG A 43 -15.90 37.49 -6.99
CA ARG A 43 -17.16 38.11 -6.52
C ARG A 43 -16.88 39.40 -5.74
N PHE A 44 -17.74 40.40 -5.91
CA PHE A 44 -17.59 41.75 -5.33
C PHE A 44 -18.75 42.14 -4.39
N GLY A 45 -19.46 41.15 -3.83
CA GLY A 45 -20.56 41.35 -2.89
C GLY A 45 -20.08 41.70 -1.48
N ASP A 46 -20.87 41.32 -0.48
CA ASP A 46 -20.50 41.52 0.95
C ASP A 46 -19.16 40.87 1.29
N GLN A 47 -18.89 39.70 0.71
CA GLN A 47 -17.59 39.05 0.72
C GLN A 47 -16.88 39.28 -0.62
N LEU A 48 -15.63 39.71 -0.55
CA LEU A 48 -14.76 39.82 -1.71
C LEU A 48 -14.11 38.48 -1.99
N HIS A 49 -14.21 38.01 -3.24
CA HIS A 49 -13.52 36.83 -3.72
C HIS A 49 -12.64 37.18 -4.91
N THR A 50 -11.36 36.81 -4.86
CA THR A 50 -10.46 37.03 -5.99
C THR A 50 -10.79 36.07 -7.16
N ASN A 51 -10.21 36.35 -8.33
CA ASN A 51 -10.25 35.45 -9.50
C ASN A 51 -9.14 34.38 -9.48
N PHE A 52 -8.48 34.20 -8.33
CA PHE A 52 -7.44 33.20 -8.11
C PHE A 52 -7.59 32.57 -6.72
N SER A 53 -6.88 31.50 -6.44
CA SER A 53 -6.84 30.85 -5.13
C SER A 53 -5.39 30.65 -4.73
N ILE A 54 -5.08 30.75 -3.45
CA ILE A 54 -3.72 30.56 -2.96
C ILE A 54 -3.46 29.07 -2.75
N SER A 55 -2.37 28.55 -3.33
CA SER A 55 -1.90 27.20 -3.09
C SER A 55 -1.52 26.96 -1.62
N ALA A 56 -1.72 25.75 -1.11
CA ALA A 56 -1.37 25.42 0.28
C ALA A 56 0.15 25.31 0.50
N SER A 57 0.94 25.07 -0.55
CA SER A 57 2.41 25.21 -0.59
C SER A 57 2.86 26.66 -0.52
N GLY A 58 1.92 27.60 -0.59
CA GLY A 58 2.18 29.02 -0.64
C GLY A 58 2.35 29.51 -2.07
N GLU A 59 1.80 30.68 -2.32
CA GLU A 59 2.08 31.53 -3.48
C GLU A 59 2.39 32.93 -2.92
N PRO A 60 3.17 33.75 -3.66
CA PRO A 60 3.38 35.11 -3.20
C PRO A 60 2.04 35.84 -3.09
N LEU A 61 1.92 36.83 -2.22
CA LEU A 61 0.79 37.77 -2.22
C LEU A 61 1.32 39.16 -2.45
N ILE A 62 0.90 39.76 -3.55
CA ILE A 62 1.35 41.08 -4.00
C ILE A 62 0.18 42.05 -3.93
N LEU A 63 0.32 43.12 -3.16
CA LEU A 63 -0.59 44.26 -3.15
C LEU A 63 0.03 45.40 -3.96
N SER A 64 -0.66 45.89 -5.00
CA SER A 64 -0.17 46.97 -5.87
C SER A 64 -1.13 48.15 -5.93
N ASP A 65 -0.60 49.36 -6.10
CA ASP A 65 -1.37 50.59 -6.30
C ASP A 65 -1.95 50.69 -7.74
N PRO A 66 -2.82 51.68 -8.03
CA PRO A 66 -3.40 51.86 -9.37
C PRO A 66 -2.39 52.20 -10.47
N ASP A 67 -1.21 52.70 -10.13
CA ASP A 67 -0.12 53.01 -11.08
C ASP A 67 0.76 51.77 -11.35
N GLY A 68 0.53 50.69 -10.61
CA GLY A 68 1.21 49.40 -10.76
C GLY A 68 2.43 49.22 -9.86
N ASN A 69 2.66 50.11 -8.89
CA ASN A 69 3.75 49.95 -7.93
C ASN A 69 3.35 48.96 -6.83
N THR A 70 4.25 48.04 -6.48
CA THR A 70 4.06 47.12 -5.35
C THR A 70 4.15 47.87 -4.02
N LEU A 71 3.10 47.77 -3.22
CA LEU A 71 2.98 48.38 -1.90
C LEU A 71 3.33 47.42 -0.76
N ASP A 72 2.94 46.16 -0.87
CA ASP A 72 3.30 45.10 0.07
C ASP A 72 3.47 43.77 -0.66
N TYR A 73 4.30 42.91 -0.08
CA TYR A 73 4.70 41.64 -0.65
C TYR A 73 4.87 40.60 0.46
N ILE A 74 4.19 39.47 0.30
CA ILE A 74 4.40 38.26 1.10
C ILE A 74 4.98 37.20 0.16
N PRO A 75 6.14 36.58 0.46
CA PRO A 75 6.64 35.48 -0.36
C PRO A 75 5.73 34.27 -0.27
N ALA A 76 5.91 33.30 -1.18
CA ALA A 76 5.28 31.99 -1.06
C ALA A 76 5.71 31.34 0.26
N VAL A 77 4.74 31.10 1.15
CA VAL A 77 4.93 30.44 2.45
C VAL A 77 3.91 29.31 2.57
N PRO A 78 4.33 28.05 2.75
CA PRO A 78 3.42 26.97 3.09
C PRO A 78 2.76 27.25 4.44
N VAL A 79 1.43 27.20 4.48
CA VAL A 79 0.67 27.40 5.73
C VAL A 79 -0.09 26.11 6.04
N PRO A 80 0.23 25.42 7.16
CA PRO A 80 -0.50 24.22 7.56
C PRO A 80 -1.99 24.47 7.74
N ARG A 81 -2.79 23.40 7.67
CA ARG A 81 -4.23 23.50 7.94
C ARG A 81 -4.50 24.02 9.35
N ASP A 82 -5.53 24.85 9.48
CA ASP A 82 -5.97 25.47 10.75
C ASP A 82 -4.90 26.35 11.43
N VAL A 83 -3.83 26.68 10.71
CA VAL A 83 -2.82 27.67 11.06
C VAL A 83 -3.00 28.88 10.13
N SER A 84 -2.77 30.09 10.63
CA SER A 84 -2.71 31.30 9.80
C SER A 84 -1.31 31.89 9.80
N TYR A 85 -0.95 32.63 8.75
CA TYR A 85 0.34 33.31 8.62
C TYR A 85 0.11 34.80 8.37
N GLY A 86 0.80 35.65 9.14
CA GLY A 86 0.51 37.09 9.12
C GLY A 86 1.48 37.92 9.96
N ARG A 87 1.40 39.25 9.83
CA ARG A 87 2.26 40.19 10.58
C ARG A 87 1.89 40.23 12.06
N TYR A 88 2.89 40.33 12.93
CA TYR A 88 2.69 40.60 14.37
C TYR A 88 3.74 41.56 14.93
N PRO A 89 3.33 42.63 15.67
CA PRO A 89 1.96 43.16 15.75
C PRO A 89 1.47 43.70 14.38
N ASP A 90 0.20 44.13 14.29
CA ASP A 90 -0.35 44.67 13.05
C ASP A 90 0.52 45.80 12.48
N GLY A 91 0.83 45.73 11.18
CA GLY A 91 1.72 46.68 10.51
C GLY A 91 3.22 46.54 10.84
N GLY A 92 3.61 45.57 11.69
CA GLY A 92 5.01 45.26 12.01
C GLY A 92 5.76 44.55 10.86
N SER A 93 7.08 44.46 10.95
CA SER A 93 7.94 43.86 9.90
C SER A 93 8.05 42.33 9.95
N HIS A 94 7.60 41.70 11.03
CA HIS A 94 7.76 40.27 11.25
C HIS A 94 6.46 39.51 10.95
N PHE A 95 6.59 38.40 10.22
CA PHE A 95 5.51 37.44 10.02
C PHE A 95 5.68 36.25 10.94
N LYS A 96 4.56 35.73 11.45
CA LYS A 96 4.47 34.58 12.35
C LYS A 96 3.36 33.65 11.88
N PHE A 97 3.44 32.40 12.31
CA PHE A 97 2.31 31.47 12.27
C PHE A 97 1.45 31.66 13.51
N PHE A 98 0.14 31.40 13.42
CA PHE A 98 -0.81 31.53 14.52
C PHE A 98 -1.75 30.34 14.54
N ASP A 99 -2.13 29.91 15.74
CA ASP A 99 -3.08 28.81 15.95
C ASP A 99 -4.56 29.21 15.83
N LEU A 100 -4.84 30.50 15.71
CA LEU A 100 -6.19 31.02 15.61
C LEU A 100 -6.31 32.04 14.48
N PRO A 101 -7.06 31.73 13.40
CA PRO A 101 -7.42 32.72 12.39
C PRO A 101 -8.26 33.85 13.00
N THR A 102 -7.92 35.11 12.71
CA THR A 102 -8.57 36.30 13.27
C THR A 102 -9.20 37.22 12.19
N PRO A 103 -10.10 36.70 11.33
CA PRO A 103 -10.65 37.48 10.22
C PRO A 103 -11.32 38.78 10.71
N GLY A 104 -10.83 39.92 10.20
CA GLY A 104 -11.36 41.24 10.53
C GLY A 104 -10.94 41.79 11.90
N SER A 105 -9.94 41.20 12.55
CA SER A 105 -9.40 41.62 13.85
C SER A 105 -7.86 41.57 13.86
N THR A 106 -7.25 42.13 14.90
CA THR A 106 -5.79 42.01 15.14
C THR A 106 -5.37 40.55 15.28
N ASN A 107 -4.22 40.20 14.69
CA ASN A 107 -3.63 38.88 14.89
C ASN A 107 -3.24 38.68 16.37
N ILE A 108 -3.68 37.57 16.95
CA ILE A 108 -3.33 37.17 18.33
C ILE A 108 -2.75 35.75 18.32
N ARG A 109 -1.95 35.45 19.34
CA ARG A 109 -1.35 34.12 19.59
C ARG A 109 -0.40 33.62 18.49
N PRO A 110 0.68 34.37 18.17
CA PRO A 110 1.72 33.83 17.31
C PRO A 110 2.37 32.61 17.96
N PHE A 111 2.80 31.65 17.14
CA PHE A 111 3.81 30.67 17.53
C PHE A 111 5.13 31.41 17.76
N GLU A 112 5.69 31.24 18.95
CA GLU A 112 6.89 31.96 19.35
C GLU A 112 8.17 31.12 19.21
N THR A 113 8.03 29.79 19.23
CA THR A 113 9.14 28.83 19.32
C THR A 113 8.66 27.44 18.88
N ALA A 114 9.57 26.46 18.83
CA ALA A 114 9.26 25.03 18.69
C ALA A 114 9.68 24.26 19.97
N ILE A 115 9.12 23.06 20.15
CA ILE A 115 9.62 22.11 21.14
C ILE A 115 10.76 21.31 20.53
N SER A 116 11.84 21.14 21.29
CA SER A 116 12.91 20.18 20.98
C SER A 116 12.85 18.97 21.93
N PHE A 117 13.08 17.80 21.37
CA PHE A 117 13.29 16.55 22.11
C PHE A 117 14.79 16.25 22.16
N SER A 118 15.31 15.81 23.31
CA SER A 118 16.74 15.49 23.46
C SER A 118 17.20 14.28 22.66
N GLN A 119 16.25 13.48 22.16
CA GLN A 119 16.47 12.26 21.40
C GLN A 119 15.57 12.25 20.17
N SER A 120 16.07 11.71 19.06
CA SER A 120 15.31 11.60 17.81
C SER A 120 14.43 10.35 17.82
N SER A 121 13.41 10.30 16.97
CA SER A 121 12.68 9.04 16.76
C SER A 121 13.64 7.95 16.27
N GLY A 122 13.50 6.72 16.77
CA GLY A 122 14.45 5.65 16.43
C GLY A 122 14.44 4.48 17.41
N PHE A 123 15.49 3.67 17.29
CA PHE A 123 15.72 2.45 18.06
C PHE A 123 16.75 2.68 19.16
N TYR A 124 16.48 2.17 20.35
CA TYR A 124 17.33 2.34 21.54
C TYR A 124 17.43 1.01 22.29
N ALA A 125 18.65 0.68 22.75
CA ALA A 125 18.94 -0.59 23.40
C ALA A 125 18.41 -0.69 24.84
N ASP A 126 18.31 0.45 25.53
CA ASP A 126 17.97 0.55 26.94
C ASP A 126 16.99 1.68 27.19
N THR A 127 16.40 1.70 28.40
CA THR A 127 15.54 2.77 28.90
C THR A 127 16.06 4.17 28.54
N LEU A 128 15.18 5.00 27.97
CA LEU A 128 15.50 6.33 27.51
C LEU A 128 14.94 7.39 28.47
N ALA A 129 15.77 8.35 28.88
CA ALA A 129 15.30 9.56 29.56
C ALA A 129 15.12 10.67 28.51
N LEU A 130 13.88 10.89 28.08
CA LEU A 130 13.53 11.90 27.10
C LEU A 130 13.34 13.26 27.77
N GLU A 131 14.15 14.24 27.35
CA GLU A 131 14.02 15.62 27.81
C GLU A 131 13.33 16.45 26.73
N MET A 132 12.45 17.36 27.15
CA MET A 132 11.72 18.29 26.28
C MET A 132 12.03 19.72 26.68
N GLU A 133 12.35 20.56 25.70
CA GLU A 133 12.67 21.96 25.91
C GLU A 133 11.87 22.86 24.96
N VAL A 134 11.61 24.09 25.39
CA VAL A 134 10.95 25.12 24.61
C VAL A 134 11.53 26.48 25.03
N GLU A 135 11.82 27.36 24.07
CA GLU A 135 12.34 28.69 24.40
C GLU A 135 11.24 29.57 25.05
N GLY A 136 11.56 30.22 26.16
CA GLY A 136 10.61 31.04 26.91
C GLY A 136 10.00 30.31 28.12
N ASN A 137 9.06 30.98 28.80
CA ASN A 137 8.46 30.47 30.03
C ASN A 137 7.08 29.86 29.75
N PHE A 138 7.05 28.78 28.97
CA PHE A 138 5.84 28.06 28.59
C PHE A 138 5.74 26.70 29.29
N GLN A 139 4.51 26.22 29.46
CA GLN A 139 4.25 24.89 30.02
C GLN A 139 4.12 23.88 28.89
N ILE A 140 4.94 22.82 28.90
CA ILE A 140 4.84 21.72 27.93
C ILE A 140 3.84 20.68 28.45
N PHE A 141 2.83 20.35 27.65
CA PHE A 141 1.92 19.24 27.89
C PHE A 141 2.14 18.15 26.84
N TYR A 142 1.99 16.89 27.23
CA TYR A 142 2.26 15.76 26.35
C TYR A 142 1.25 14.62 26.52
N THR A 143 1.13 13.82 25.46
CA THR A 143 0.42 12.54 25.41
C THR A 143 1.40 11.43 25.07
N LEU A 144 1.07 10.21 25.52
CA LEU A 144 1.84 8.98 25.24
C LEU A 144 1.14 8.07 24.23
N ASN A 145 0.17 8.63 23.52
CA ASN A 145 -0.68 7.94 22.56
C ASN A 145 -0.83 8.79 21.28
N GLY A 146 -1.80 8.43 20.46
CA GLY A 146 -2.08 9.14 19.22
C GLY A 146 -2.66 10.54 19.37
N ASP A 147 -3.14 10.96 20.55
CA ASP A 147 -3.98 12.14 20.68
C ASP A 147 -3.20 13.46 20.73
N LEU A 148 -3.84 14.54 20.28
CA LEU A 148 -3.25 15.88 20.30
C LEU A 148 -3.17 16.38 21.74
N PRO A 149 -2.01 16.85 22.24
CA PRO A 149 -1.89 17.38 23.59
C PRO A 149 -2.72 18.65 23.81
N THR A 150 -3.32 18.72 25.00
CA THR A 150 -4.12 19.82 25.53
C THR A 150 -3.66 20.14 26.96
N THR A 151 -4.15 21.23 27.55
CA THR A 151 -3.84 21.58 28.95
C THR A 151 -4.48 20.67 30.00
N SER A 152 -5.33 19.71 29.60
CA SER A 152 -5.83 18.65 30.48
C SER A 152 -4.94 17.41 30.53
N ASP A 153 -3.95 17.32 29.65
CA ASP A 153 -3.03 16.18 29.57
C ASP A 153 -1.86 16.31 30.56
N SER A 154 -0.85 15.45 30.42
CA SER A 154 0.27 15.39 31.35
C SER A 154 1.16 16.62 31.21
N LEU A 155 1.34 17.36 32.31
CA LEU A 155 2.31 18.46 32.39
C LEU A 155 3.72 17.88 32.49
N TYR A 156 4.61 18.29 31.58
CA TYR A 156 6.03 17.97 31.63
C TYR A 156 6.71 18.71 32.79
N ILE A 157 7.21 17.95 33.76
CA ILE A 157 7.86 18.47 34.98
C ILE A 157 9.32 18.00 35.13
N GLY A 158 9.84 17.26 34.16
CA GLY A 158 11.18 16.68 34.15
C GLY A 158 11.29 15.52 33.16
N PRO A 159 12.48 14.92 32.99
CA PRO A 159 12.73 13.90 31.98
C PRO A 159 11.72 12.75 32.04
N LEU A 160 11.16 12.40 30.89
CA LEU A 160 10.20 11.31 30.71
C LEU A 160 10.97 10.00 30.52
N VAL A 161 10.74 9.02 31.40
CA VAL A 161 11.39 7.71 31.31
C VAL A 161 10.59 6.79 30.39
N LEU A 162 11.16 6.45 29.24
CA LEU A 162 10.60 5.50 28.28
C LEU A 162 11.25 4.13 28.49
N LEU A 163 10.43 3.14 28.82
CA LEU A 163 10.86 1.79 29.20
C LEU A 163 10.99 0.84 28.00
N PRO A 164 11.77 -0.25 28.12
CA PRO A 164 11.78 -1.33 27.13
C PRO A 164 10.40 -1.92 26.87
N SER A 165 10.24 -2.49 25.68
CA SER A 165 8.97 -3.00 25.17
C SER A 165 8.31 -4.03 26.09
N ALA A 166 9.11 -4.89 26.72
CA ALA A 166 8.63 -5.92 27.66
C ALA A 166 8.06 -5.33 28.96
N ASP A 167 8.43 -4.10 29.31
CA ASP A 167 8.08 -3.44 30.57
C ASP A 167 6.90 -2.46 30.43
N ILE A 168 6.31 -2.34 29.24
CA ILE A 168 5.13 -1.51 29.01
C ILE A 168 3.88 -2.36 28.78
N GLU A 169 2.75 -1.89 29.33
CA GLU A 169 1.45 -2.51 29.12
C GLU A 169 1.05 -2.50 27.63
N ASN A 170 0.24 -3.48 27.24
CA ASN A 170 -0.29 -3.52 25.88
C ASN A 170 -1.13 -2.28 25.58
N ASN A 171 -0.90 -1.69 24.40
CA ASN A 171 -1.68 -0.54 23.96
C ASN A 171 -3.16 -0.96 23.81
N PRO A 172 -4.10 -0.29 24.51
CA PRO A 172 -5.52 -0.66 24.48
C PRO A 172 -6.13 -0.78 23.08
N ILE A 173 -5.63 -0.04 22.09
CA ILE A 173 -6.17 -0.06 20.72
C ILE A 173 -6.04 -1.43 20.04
N ILE A 174 -5.12 -2.31 20.48
CA ILE A 174 -5.01 -3.65 19.90
C ILE A 174 -6.25 -4.50 20.16
N TYR A 175 -6.97 -4.19 21.25
CA TYR A 175 -8.17 -4.90 21.70
C TYR A 175 -9.47 -4.34 21.13
N ILE A 176 -9.41 -3.28 20.31
CA ILE A 176 -10.58 -2.72 19.63
C ILE A 176 -10.91 -3.60 18.42
N PRO A 177 -12.12 -4.19 18.33
CA PRO A 177 -12.53 -4.95 17.16
C PRO A 177 -12.64 -4.07 15.92
N THR A 178 -11.87 -4.39 14.89
CA THR A 178 -11.85 -3.63 13.64
C THR A 178 -12.84 -4.18 12.60
N ASN A 179 -13.59 -5.23 12.91
CA ASN A 179 -14.79 -5.62 12.18
C ASN A 179 -15.87 -6.11 13.14
N HIS A 180 -17.10 -6.24 12.63
CA HIS A 180 -18.26 -6.49 13.48
C HIS A 180 -18.29 -7.94 13.98
N GLU A 181 -18.81 -8.18 15.19
CA GLU A 181 -18.90 -9.53 15.77
C GLU A 181 -19.80 -10.49 14.99
N SER A 182 -20.68 -9.96 14.14
CA SER A 182 -21.53 -10.75 13.24
C SER A 182 -20.80 -11.21 11.96
N SER A 183 -19.57 -10.73 11.71
CA SER A 183 -18.73 -11.19 10.59
C SER A 183 -18.53 -12.70 10.68
N ASP A 184 -18.42 -13.40 9.56
CA ASP A 184 -18.23 -14.86 9.61
C ASP A 184 -16.94 -15.24 10.34
N TRP A 185 -16.98 -16.39 11.01
CA TRP A 185 -15.91 -16.87 11.90
C TRP A 185 -14.53 -16.97 11.24
N TRP A 186 -14.49 -17.14 9.92
CA TRP A 186 -13.25 -17.33 9.16
C TRP A 186 -12.55 -16.00 8.82
N TYR A 187 -13.20 -14.84 8.93
CA TYR A 187 -12.56 -13.51 8.80
C TYR A 187 -12.86 -12.53 9.94
N ARG A 188 -13.59 -12.95 10.97
CA ARG A 188 -13.90 -12.14 12.15
C ARG A 188 -12.62 -11.73 12.88
N TRP A 189 -12.58 -10.50 13.38
CA TRP A 189 -11.53 -10.04 14.27
C TRP A 189 -11.40 -10.98 15.47
N ARG A 190 -10.16 -11.32 15.81
CA ARG A 190 -9.81 -12.21 16.91
C ARG A 190 -8.94 -11.46 17.90
N MET A 191 -9.10 -11.82 19.18
CA MET A 191 -8.31 -11.22 20.25
C MET A 191 -6.81 -11.47 19.99
N PRO A 192 -5.97 -10.41 19.99
CA PRO A 192 -4.54 -10.57 19.81
C PRO A 192 -3.92 -11.31 20.99
N GLY A 193 -2.71 -11.80 20.76
CA GLY A 193 -1.82 -12.29 21.81
C GLY A 193 -1.35 -11.25 22.79
N GLU A 194 -0.72 -11.71 23.87
CA GLU A 194 -0.20 -10.85 24.94
C GLU A 194 1.25 -10.38 24.69
N ASP A 195 2.02 -11.11 23.87
CA ASP A 195 3.45 -10.88 23.64
C ASP A 195 3.72 -10.20 22.28
N LEU A 196 3.19 -8.99 22.12
CA LEU A 196 3.44 -8.16 20.95
C LEU A 196 4.47 -7.08 21.26
N PHE A 197 5.36 -6.80 20.30
CA PHE A 197 6.26 -5.66 20.43
C PHE A 197 5.48 -4.35 20.45
N ARG A 198 6.02 -3.38 21.16
CA ARG A 198 5.41 -2.08 21.44
C ARG A 198 6.48 -1.00 21.33
N SER A 199 6.09 0.15 20.77
CA SER A 199 6.91 1.36 20.77
C SER A 199 6.20 2.48 21.54
N HIS A 200 6.99 3.44 22.00
CA HIS A 200 6.45 4.66 22.59
C HIS A 200 6.09 5.64 21.47
N VAL A 201 4.97 6.34 21.68
CA VAL A 201 4.63 7.55 20.94
C VAL A 201 4.64 8.70 21.93
N VAL A 202 5.28 9.80 21.58
CA VAL A 202 5.26 11.02 22.39
C VAL A 202 4.81 12.17 21.50
N ARG A 203 3.73 12.82 21.87
CA ARG A 203 3.29 14.08 21.26
C ARG A 203 3.35 15.17 22.32
N ALA A 204 3.94 16.32 22.00
CA ALA A 204 4.08 17.42 22.95
C ALA A 204 3.72 18.78 22.30
N ARG A 205 3.16 19.67 23.12
CA ARG A 205 2.84 21.06 22.73
C ARG A 205 3.01 22.00 23.92
N ALA A 206 3.50 23.21 23.68
CA ALA A 206 3.68 24.21 24.72
C ALA A 206 2.49 25.18 24.78
N PHE A 207 2.15 25.62 26.00
CA PHE A 207 0.99 26.45 26.28
C PHE A 207 1.34 27.59 27.23
N GLU A 208 0.56 28.68 27.15
CA GLU A 208 0.52 29.76 28.13
C GLU A 208 -0.93 29.96 28.60
N GLY A 209 -1.23 29.62 29.87
CA GLY A 209 -2.56 29.79 30.48
C GLY A 209 -3.71 28.96 29.89
N GLY A 210 -3.52 28.31 28.74
CA GLY A 210 -4.54 27.61 27.96
C GLY A 210 -4.30 27.67 26.45
N ASP A 211 -3.55 28.68 26.00
CA ASP A 211 -3.34 28.95 24.58
C ASP A 211 -2.07 28.27 24.05
N PRO A 212 -2.15 27.50 22.95
CA PRO A 212 -0.96 26.96 22.30
C PRO A 212 0.05 28.01 21.85
N ARG A 213 1.34 27.68 22.01
CA ARG A 213 2.48 28.54 21.65
C ARG A 213 3.46 27.91 20.69
N THR A 214 3.28 26.62 20.40
CA THR A 214 4.09 25.84 19.46
C THR A 214 3.18 24.99 18.56
N GLU A 215 3.72 24.51 17.45
CA GLU A 215 3.19 23.33 16.78
C GLU A 215 3.36 22.08 17.66
N ILE A 216 2.71 20.97 17.27
CA ILE A 216 2.84 19.69 17.97
C ILE A 216 4.11 19.00 17.48
N LYS A 217 5.02 18.66 18.39
CA LYS A 217 6.15 17.77 18.09
C LYS A 217 5.72 16.33 18.37
N THR A 218 5.87 15.46 17.38
CA THR A 218 5.58 14.02 17.49
C THR A 218 6.88 13.23 17.32
N ALA A 219 7.05 12.15 18.09
CA ALA A 219 8.16 11.21 17.94
C ALA A 219 7.73 9.78 18.30
N THR A 220 8.47 8.81 17.77
CA THR A 220 8.27 7.38 18.07
C THR A 220 9.59 6.71 18.46
N TYR A 221 9.56 5.90 19.51
CA TYR A 221 10.76 5.28 20.10
C TYR A 221 10.55 3.77 20.28
N PHE A 222 11.41 2.99 19.64
CA PHE A 222 11.46 1.53 19.77
C PHE A 222 12.57 1.20 20.78
N ILE A 223 12.20 0.64 21.92
CA ILE A 223 13.16 0.43 23.03
C ILE A 223 13.15 -1.03 23.41
N ASP A 224 14.27 -1.72 23.19
CA ASP A 224 14.49 -3.11 23.57
C ASP A 224 15.96 -3.48 23.37
N SER A 225 16.44 -4.51 24.06
CA SER A 225 17.81 -5.00 23.82
C SER A 225 17.89 -5.57 22.41
N GLY A 226 18.65 -4.91 21.52
CA GLY A 226 18.76 -5.27 20.10
C GLY A 226 17.58 -4.81 19.24
N ALA A 227 16.87 -3.74 19.65
CA ALA A 227 15.74 -3.20 18.90
C ALA A 227 16.09 -2.82 17.45
N ASP A 228 17.30 -2.35 17.19
CA ASP A 228 17.83 -1.95 15.89
C ASP A 228 18.06 -3.13 14.91
N GLU A 229 18.27 -4.33 15.44
CA GLU A 229 18.43 -5.58 14.68
C GLU A 229 17.17 -6.46 14.72
N ARG A 230 16.09 -6.01 15.39
CA ARG A 230 14.89 -6.82 15.61
C ARG A 230 14.10 -7.11 14.34
N PHE A 231 14.04 -6.14 13.42
CA PHE A 231 13.19 -6.22 12.24
C PHE A 231 14.06 -6.34 10.99
N ASP A 232 13.95 -7.48 10.31
CA ASP A 232 14.54 -7.69 8.97
C ASP A 232 13.86 -6.84 7.89
N LEU A 233 12.63 -6.39 8.17
CA LEU A 233 11.81 -5.57 7.30
C LEU A 233 11.87 -4.09 7.71
N PRO A 234 11.70 -3.15 6.77
CA PRO A 234 11.47 -1.75 7.12
C PRO A 234 10.29 -1.58 8.06
N VAL A 235 10.35 -0.58 8.93
CA VAL A 235 9.30 -0.31 9.93
C VAL A 235 8.59 0.99 9.59
N ILE A 236 7.26 0.96 9.59
CA ILE A 236 6.40 2.12 9.44
C ILE A 236 5.72 2.37 10.79
N SER A 237 5.81 3.60 11.31
CA SER A 237 5.00 4.06 12.44
C SER A 237 4.05 5.16 11.99
N ILE A 238 2.75 4.93 12.17
CA ILE A 238 1.67 5.88 11.92
C ILE A 238 1.16 6.39 13.26
N VAL A 239 1.18 7.72 13.44
CA VAL A 239 0.69 8.38 14.65
C VAL A 239 -0.47 9.30 14.29
N SER A 240 -1.67 9.02 14.80
CA SER A 240 -2.89 9.78 14.52
C SER A 240 -3.80 9.81 15.75
N PRO A 241 -4.59 10.88 15.97
CA PRO A 241 -5.61 10.92 17.02
C PRO A 241 -6.50 9.68 17.00
N GLU A 242 -6.75 9.10 18.18
CA GLU A 242 -7.45 7.82 18.32
C GLU A 242 -8.93 7.93 17.95
N ASP A 243 -9.56 9.08 18.20
CA ASP A 243 -10.93 9.37 17.79
C ASP A 243 -11.12 9.20 16.27
N GLY A 244 -10.21 9.78 15.48
CA GLY A 244 -10.21 9.65 14.03
C GLY A 244 -10.02 8.21 13.54
N LEU A 245 -9.43 7.34 14.36
CA LEU A 245 -9.17 5.94 14.02
C LEU A 245 -10.27 5.00 14.52
N PHE A 246 -10.78 5.19 15.74
CA PHE A 246 -11.56 4.18 16.47
C PHE A 246 -12.85 4.71 17.12
N ASP A 247 -13.20 5.99 16.99
CA ASP A 247 -14.50 6.51 17.43
C ASP A 247 -15.66 5.79 16.72
N TYR A 248 -16.78 5.66 17.43
CA TYR A 248 -18.01 5.08 16.92
C TYR A 248 -18.53 5.81 15.68
N GLU A 249 -18.55 7.14 15.68
CA GLU A 249 -19.10 7.91 14.54
C GLU A 249 -18.06 8.11 13.43
N ASN A 250 -16.82 8.45 13.81
CA ASN A 250 -15.83 8.94 12.85
C ASN A 250 -14.58 8.05 12.71
N GLY A 251 -14.47 6.98 13.49
CA GLY A 251 -13.31 6.10 13.48
C GLY A 251 -13.22 5.30 12.19
N ILE A 252 -12.14 5.48 11.43
CA ILE A 252 -11.98 4.84 10.11
C ILE A 252 -11.70 3.33 10.17
N PHE A 253 -11.32 2.76 11.32
CA PHE A 253 -10.98 1.34 11.45
C PHE A 253 -12.13 0.45 11.95
N VAL A 254 -13.19 1.05 12.50
CA VAL A 254 -14.22 0.31 13.26
C VAL A 254 -15.50 0.09 12.44
N PRO A 255 -16.34 -0.88 12.82
CA PRO A 255 -17.69 -0.98 12.28
C PRO A 255 -18.48 0.30 12.51
N GLY A 256 -18.48 0.80 13.75
CA GLY A 256 -19.07 2.09 14.14
C GLY A 256 -20.52 2.28 13.66
N GLN A 257 -20.92 3.54 13.53
CA GLN A 257 -22.22 3.94 13.01
C GLN A 257 -22.49 3.39 11.60
N GLY A 258 -21.46 3.31 10.75
CA GLY A 258 -21.58 2.83 9.38
C GLY A 258 -22.07 1.38 9.27
N PHE A 259 -21.81 0.54 10.28
CA PHE A 259 -22.39 -0.80 10.32
C PHE A 259 -23.89 -0.77 10.63
N GLU A 260 -24.32 0.08 11.56
CA GLU A 260 -25.75 0.23 11.88
C GLU A 260 -26.53 0.82 10.71
N ASP A 261 -25.92 1.76 9.98
CA ASP A 261 -26.52 2.38 8.81
C ASP A 261 -26.62 1.40 7.63
N ASN A 262 -25.58 0.58 7.40
CA ASN A 262 -25.58 -0.43 6.34
C ASN A 262 -24.68 -1.64 6.68
N PRO A 263 -25.21 -2.69 7.33
CA PRO A 263 -24.42 -3.83 7.78
C PRO A 263 -23.93 -4.72 6.63
N GLN A 264 -24.49 -4.57 5.43
CA GLN A 264 -24.16 -5.35 4.23
C GLN A 264 -23.41 -4.51 3.18
N GLN A 265 -22.83 -3.37 3.55
CA GLN A 265 -22.13 -2.50 2.60
C GLN A 265 -20.94 -3.20 1.91
N GLY A 266 -20.32 -4.18 2.55
CA GLY A 266 -19.27 -5.03 1.96
C GLY A 266 -19.81 -6.20 1.13
N GLY A 267 -21.12 -6.29 0.90
CA GLY A 267 -21.78 -7.37 0.18
C GLY A 267 -21.71 -8.68 0.97
N PHE A 268 -20.94 -9.64 0.46
CA PHE A 268 -20.59 -10.87 1.18
C PHE A 268 -19.83 -10.59 2.50
N TRP A 269 -19.18 -9.42 2.59
CA TRP A 269 -18.45 -8.96 3.75
C TRP A 269 -19.25 -7.93 4.57
N THR A 270 -19.01 -7.84 5.87
CA THR A 270 -19.73 -6.89 6.76
C THR A 270 -19.41 -5.42 6.48
N GLY A 271 -20.40 -4.54 6.62
CA GLY A 271 -20.25 -3.09 6.49
C GLY A 271 -19.55 -2.42 7.69
N GLY A 272 -19.36 -1.11 7.61
CA GLY A 272 -18.76 -0.33 8.70
C GLY A 272 -18.27 1.06 8.28
N ASN A 273 -17.86 1.89 9.24
CA ASN A 273 -17.26 3.21 8.98
C ASN A 273 -16.11 3.12 7.97
N PHE A 274 -15.34 2.04 8.00
CA PHE A 274 -14.26 1.76 7.06
C PHE A 274 -14.69 1.75 5.57
N HIS A 275 -15.98 1.65 5.24
CA HIS A 275 -16.48 1.74 3.86
C HIS A 275 -16.75 3.16 3.37
N ASN A 276 -16.79 4.14 4.27
CA ASN A 276 -16.99 5.52 3.88
C ASN A 276 -15.82 6.07 3.05
N ARG A 277 -16.09 7.13 2.29
CA ARG A 277 -15.20 7.66 1.25
C ARG A 277 -15.17 9.19 1.24
N GLY A 278 -14.28 9.76 0.44
CA GLY A 278 -14.13 11.21 0.31
C GLY A 278 -13.13 11.81 1.30
N ARG A 279 -12.97 13.13 1.21
CA ARG A 279 -12.00 13.90 2.01
C ARG A 279 -12.35 13.89 3.51
N GLU A 280 -13.64 13.83 3.84
CA GLU A 280 -14.15 13.78 5.22
C GLU A 280 -13.74 12.51 5.98
N TRP A 281 -13.32 11.47 5.26
CA TRP A 281 -12.88 10.18 5.81
C TRP A 281 -11.36 9.98 5.72
N GLU A 282 -10.61 11.05 5.44
CA GLU A 282 -9.16 11.10 5.54
C GLU A 282 -8.76 11.64 6.92
N ARG A 283 -7.74 11.05 7.55
CA ARG A 283 -7.19 11.49 8.84
C ARG A 283 -5.77 11.97 8.65
N GLU A 284 -5.37 13.02 9.37
CA GLU A 284 -3.97 13.42 9.44
C GLU A 284 -3.20 12.40 10.28
N ALA A 285 -2.02 12.00 9.82
CA ALA A 285 -1.12 11.16 10.58
C ALA A 285 0.33 11.57 10.39
N GLY A 286 1.10 11.53 11.47
CA GLY A 286 2.56 11.49 11.40
C GLY A 286 3.00 10.14 10.84
N PHE A 287 3.80 10.17 9.77
CA PHE A 287 4.37 9.02 9.12
C PHE A 287 5.88 9.00 9.34
N PHE A 288 6.35 7.93 9.99
CA PHE A 288 7.76 7.67 10.26
C PHE A 288 8.14 6.36 9.58
N PHE A 289 9.12 6.41 8.70
CA PHE A 289 9.64 5.24 8.00
C PHE A 289 11.08 5.00 8.41
N PHE A 290 11.34 3.79 8.89
CA PHE A 290 12.65 3.35 9.34
C PHE A 290 13.18 2.26 8.42
N GLU A 291 14.45 2.37 8.09
CA GLU A 291 15.16 1.42 7.26
C GLU A 291 16.52 1.12 7.89
N ASN A 292 16.85 -0.16 8.05
CA ASN A 292 18.08 -0.63 8.69
C ASN A 292 18.33 -0.01 10.08
N GLY A 293 17.26 0.11 10.89
CA GLY A 293 17.33 0.67 12.25
C GLY A 293 17.44 2.20 12.31
N GLU A 294 17.41 2.91 11.19
CA GLU A 294 17.53 4.38 11.14
C GLU A 294 16.24 5.04 10.63
N LEU A 295 15.95 6.24 11.12
CA LEU A 295 14.83 7.06 10.61
C LEU A 295 15.19 7.60 9.22
N ALA A 296 14.55 7.05 8.18
CA ALA A 296 14.83 7.42 6.81
C ALA A 296 13.90 8.52 6.28
N LEU A 297 12.66 8.59 6.78
CA LEU A 297 11.69 9.62 6.42
C LEU A 297 10.71 9.91 7.57
N GLU A 298 10.49 11.21 7.85
CA GLU A 298 9.45 11.72 8.76
C GLU A 298 8.65 12.81 8.04
N GLN A 299 7.33 12.67 8.00
CA GLN A 299 6.42 13.75 7.59
C GLN A 299 4.97 13.46 7.99
N ASN A 300 4.13 14.50 8.03
CA ASN A 300 2.69 14.32 8.16
C ASN A 300 2.05 14.05 6.79
N LEU A 301 1.11 13.12 6.76
CA LEU A 301 0.37 12.67 5.59
C LEU A 301 -1.12 12.53 5.91
N GLY A 302 -1.93 12.44 4.87
CA GLY A 302 -3.30 11.94 4.99
C GLY A 302 -3.32 10.42 4.94
N ILE A 303 -4.18 9.79 5.74
CA ILE A 303 -4.45 8.35 5.67
C ILE A 303 -5.94 8.09 5.45
N ARG A 304 -6.26 7.10 4.63
CA ARG A 304 -7.64 6.63 4.42
C ARG A 304 -7.69 5.16 4.07
N ILE A 305 -8.75 4.49 4.48
CA ILE A 305 -9.00 3.08 4.17
C ILE A 305 -9.12 2.84 2.64
N HIS A 306 -8.56 1.71 2.20
CA HIS A 306 -8.64 1.11 0.85
C HIS A 306 -9.07 -0.37 1.01
N GLY A 307 -9.62 -1.14 0.07
CA GLY A 307 -10.07 -0.95 -1.31
C GLY A 307 -11.60 -1.03 -1.43
N SER A 308 -12.19 -2.23 -1.57
CA SER A 308 -13.65 -2.46 -1.61
C SER A 308 -14.08 -3.44 -0.51
N ALA A 309 -14.45 -4.67 -0.84
CA ALA A 309 -14.83 -5.73 0.10
C ALA A 309 -13.80 -6.00 1.21
N SER A 310 -12.50 -5.98 0.88
CA SER A 310 -11.40 -6.24 1.81
C SER A 310 -11.30 -5.24 2.98
N ARG A 311 -12.04 -4.13 2.94
CA ARG A 311 -12.17 -3.20 4.07
C ARG A 311 -12.76 -3.86 5.31
N SER A 312 -13.53 -4.94 5.15
CA SER A 312 -14.11 -5.69 6.27
C SER A 312 -13.12 -6.61 6.97
N LEU A 313 -11.95 -6.87 6.39
CA LEU A 313 -10.93 -7.70 7.00
C LEU A 313 -10.35 -7.02 8.25
N PRO A 314 -9.93 -7.77 9.29
CA PRO A 314 -9.45 -7.19 10.54
C PRO A 314 -8.31 -6.18 10.34
N GLN A 315 -7.25 -6.56 9.62
CA GLN A 315 -6.23 -5.62 9.20
C GLN A 315 -6.72 -4.82 7.99
N LYS A 316 -6.65 -3.49 8.04
CA LYS A 316 -7.11 -2.61 6.96
C LYS A 316 -5.96 -2.20 6.05
N SER A 317 -6.23 -2.08 4.75
CA SER A 317 -5.33 -1.38 3.83
C SER A 317 -5.48 0.15 3.97
N LEU A 318 -4.38 0.89 3.86
CA LEU A 318 -4.33 2.35 4.00
C LEU A 318 -3.72 2.99 2.74
N ARG A 319 -4.42 3.96 2.15
CA ARG A 319 -3.81 4.91 1.21
C ARG A 319 -3.15 6.03 2.00
N LEU A 320 -1.90 6.34 1.65
CA LEU A 320 -1.15 7.49 2.12
C LEU A 320 -1.27 8.61 1.10
N TYR A 321 -1.51 9.83 1.55
CA TYR A 321 -1.67 11.02 0.71
C TYR A 321 -0.68 12.10 1.13
N ALA A 322 0.28 12.40 0.26
CA ALA A 322 1.10 13.59 0.42
C ALA A 322 0.30 14.81 -0.04
N ARG A 323 0.11 15.74 0.90
CA ARG A 323 -0.71 16.93 0.69
C ARG A 323 -0.17 18.05 1.55
N GLU A 324 -0.15 19.23 0.95
CA GLU A 324 0.27 20.49 1.57
C GLU A 324 -0.51 20.81 2.85
N GLY A 325 -1.79 20.42 2.89
CA GLY A 325 -2.63 20.60 4.08
C GLY A 325 -2.26 19.73 5.29
N TYR A 326 -1.35 18.76 5.14
CA TYR A 326 -0.84 17.93 6.24
C TYR A 326 0.67 18.07 6.41
N GLY A 327 1.42 18.14 5.32
CA GLY A 327 2.87 18.19 5.31
C GLY A 327 3.39 18.50 3.92
N LYS A 328 4.39 17.77 3.44
CA LYS A 328 4.87 17.94 2.06
C LYS A 328 3.84 17.40 1.07
N ASN A 329 3.89 17.94 -0.15
CA ASN A 329 2.99 17.54 -1.23
C ASN A 329 3.47 16.31 -2.01
N GLU A 330 4.62 15.74 -1.62
CA GLU A 330 5.22 14.52 -2.15
C GLU A 330 5.88 13.71 -1.02
N ILE A 331 5.92 12.40 -1.20
CA ILE A 331 6.73 11.46 -0.42
C ILE A 331 8.04 11.25 -1.16
N GLU A 332 9.09 11.92 -0.70
CA GLU A 332 10.44 11.87 -1.32
C GLU A 332 11.27 10.77 -0.65
N TYR A 333 11.17 9.54 -1.16
CA TYR A 333 11.99 8.41 -0.73
C TYR A 333 11.96 7.29 -1.77
N PRO A 334 13.08 6.62 -2.10
CA PRO A 334 13.12 5.52 -3.05
C PRO A 334 12.62 4.21 -2.42
N PHE A 335 11.32 4.07 -2.23
CA PHE A 335 10.73 2.84 -1.66
C PHE A 335 11.04 1.59 -2.48
N PHE A 336 11.24 1.76 -3.79
CA PHE A 336 11.54 0.71 -4.76
C PHE A 336 12.84 1.08 -5.52
N PRO A 337 14.02 0.87 -4.91
CA PRO A 337 15.28 1.44 -5.39
C PRO A 337 15.67 0.95 -6.80
N ASP A 338 15.30 -0.27 -7.17
CA ASP A 338 15.66 -0.87 -8.47
C ASP A 338 14.88 -0.26 -9.66
N GLU A 339 13.81 0.51 -9.39
CA GLU A 339 12.90 1.06 -10.40
C GLU A 339 13.18 2.55 -10.70
N GLY A 340 14.11 3.18 -9.96
CA GLY A 340 14.54 4.56 -10.20
C GLY A 340 13.55 5.66 -9.76
N ILE A 341 12.41 5.30 -9.16
CA ILE A 341 11.37 6.24 -8.71
C ILE A 341 11.68 6.73 -7.30
N GLN A 342 11.69 8.04 -7.11
CA GLN A 342 12.09 8.67 -5.84
C GLN A 342 10.97 9.49 -5.18
N ARG A 343 9.86 9.74 -5.87
CA ARG A 343 8.82 10.68 -5.42
C ARG A 343 7.45 10.10 -5.68
N PHE A 344 6.58 10.18 -4.68
CA PHE A 344 5.22 9.65 -4.75
C PHE A 344 4.21 10.68 -4.24
N LYS A 345 3.14 10.95 -5.00
CA LYS A 345 1.98 11.69 -4.46
C LYS A 345 1.16 10.84 -3.51
N ARG A 346 1.10 9.53 -3.78
CA ARG A 346 0.34 8.55 -3.01
C ARG A 346 1.09 7.23 -2.97
N LEU A 347 0.96 6.55 -1.85
CA LEU A 347 1.38 5.15 -1.67
C LEU A 347 0.22 4.37 -1.08
N LEU A 348 0.28 3.05 -1.22
CA LEU A 348 -0.67 2.13 -0.63
C LEU A 348 0.06 1.21 0.35
N LEU A 349 -0.49 1.07 1.56
CA LEU A 349 -0.16 0.01 2.50
C LEU A 349 -1.27 -1.04 2.40
N ARG A 350 -1.01 -2.15 1.71
CA ARG A 350 -2.00 -3.18 1.37
C ARG A 350 -1.87 -4.41 2.26
N ASN A 351 -3.00 -4.90 2.76
CA ASN A 351 -3.12 -6.05 3.67
C ASN A 351 -3.14 -7.43 2.98
N ALA A 352 -2.67 -7.52 1.73
CA ALA A 352 -2.79 -8.70 0.86
C ALA A 352 -4.22 -9.10 0.41
N GLY A 353 -5.27 -8.32 0.70
CA GLY A 353 -6.63 -8.65 0.23
C GLY A 353 -7.17 -9.93 0.86
N GLN A 354 -7.90 -10.76 0.12
CA GLN A 354 -8.41 -12.06 0.55
C GLN A 354 -7.30 -13.03 0.97
N ASP A 355 -6.11 -12.90 0.39
CA ASP A 355 -4.93 -13.70 0.75
C ASP A 355 -4.33 -13.32 2.11
N PHE A 356 -4.83 -12.25 2.76
CA PHE A 356 -4.60 -11.92 4.18
C PHE A 356 -4.78 -13.14 5.09
N LEU A 357 -5.76 -14.00 4.77
CA LEU A 357 -6.14 -15.16 5.58
C LEU A 357 -5.30 -16.40 5.27
N LYS A 358 -4.39 -16.33 4.28
CA LYS A 358 -3.68 -17.47 3.70
C LYS A 358 -2.17 -17.21 3.70
N ALA A 359 -1.56 -17.02 2.52
CA ALA A 359 -0.11 -16.92 2.37
C ALA A 359 0.43 -15.48 2.51
N TYR A 360 -0.43 -14.48 2.41
CA TYR A 360 -0.07 -13.05 2.38
C TYR A 360 0.80 -12.65 1.17
N LEU A 361 0.87 -13.49 0.14
CA LEU A 361 1.82 -13.46 -0.95
C LEU A 361 1.21 -13.56 -2.34
N ALA A 362 -0.04 -14.02 -2.50
CA ALA A 362 -0.61 -14.31 -3.82
C ALA A 362 -0.55 -13.11 -4.78
N ASP A 363 -1.20 -12.00 -4.42
CA ASP A 363 -1.14 -10.77 -5.23
C ASP A 363 0.30 -10.31 -5.51
N PRO A 364 1.18 -10.03 -4.52
CA PRO A 364 2.52 -9.54 -4.81
C PRO A 364 3.39 -10.51 -5.60
N LEU A 365 3.25 -11.84 -5.44
CA LEU A 365 3.97 -12.82 -6.26
C LEU A 365 3.64 -12.69 -7.73
N THR A 366 2.37 -12.48 -8.09
CA THR A 366 2.01 -12.31 -9.51
C THR A 366 2.75 -11.13 -10.13
N HIS A 367 2.84 -10.00 -9.41
CA HIS A 367 3.55 -8.80 -9.85
C HIS A 367 5.06 -8.99 -9.97
N LEU A 368 5.66 -9.78 -9.07
CA LEU A 368 7.08 -10.12 -9.14
C LEU A 368 7.37 -11.06 -10.32
N ILE A 369 6.48 -12.02 -10.58
CA ILE A 369 6.66 -12.98 -11.69
C ILE A 369 6.56 -12.27 -13.04
N ILE A 370 5.61 -11.36 -13.22
CA ILE A 370 5.42 -10.64 -14.49
C ILE A 370 6.34 -9.43 -14.68
N SER A 371 7.34 -9.22 -13.80
CA SER A 371 8.19 -8.02 -13.79
C SER A 371 8.85 -7.69 -15.14
N ASP A 372 9.10 -8.72 -15.95
CA ASP A 372 9.83 -8.63 -17.22
C ASP A 372 8.88 -8.44 -18.42
N LEU A 373 7.57 -8.41 -18.20
CA LEU A 373 6.56 -8.17 -19.23
C LEU A 373 6.24 -6.67 -19.35
N ASP A 374 5.91 -6.23 -20.56
CA ASP A 374 5.40 -4.87 -20.81
C ASP A 374 3.91 -4.74 -20.43
N VAL A 375 3.65 -4.81 -19.12
CA VAL A 375 2.31 -4.67 -18.53
C VAL A 375 2.39 -3.75 -17.32
N GLU A 376 1.46 -2.79 -17.23
CA GLU A 376 1.38 -1.91 -16.07
C GLU A 376 1.10 -2.72 -14.80
N ARG A 377 1.94 -2.55 -13.78
CA ARG A 377 1.90 -3.35 -12.54
C ARG A 377 2.16 -2.49 -11.32
N GLN A 378 1.72 -2.95 -10.17
CA GLN A 378 2.10 -2.37 -8.87
C GLN A 378 3.43 -2.94 -8.36
N LEU A 379 4.35 -2.06 -7.96
CA LEU A 379 5.55 -2.46 -7.21
C LEU A 379 5.22 -2.96 -5.80
N TYR A 380 6.09 -3.79 -5.23
CA TYR A 380 5.89 -4.50 -3.96
C TYR A 380 7.09 -4.34 -3.03
N ARG A 381 6.82 -4.04 -1.75
CA ARG A 381 7.81 -4.14 -0.68
C ARG A 381 7.13 -4.43 0.66
N PRO A 382 7.48 -5.51 1.39
CA PRO A 382 6.92 -5.76 2.72
C PRO A 382 7.53 -4.83 3.78
N ALA A 383 6.75 -4.51 4.82
CA ALA A 383 7.16 -3.71 5.96
C ALA A 383 6.41 -4.14 7.23
N VAL A 384 6.92 -3.78 8.40
CA VAL A 384 6.20 -3.91 9.69
C VAL A 384 5.46 -2.61 9.97
N LEU A 385 4.17 -2.68 10.29
CA LEU A 385 3.37 -1.51 10.62
C LEU A 385 3.14 -1.39 12.12
N PHE A 386 3.29 -0.17 12.64
CA PHE A 386 2.84 0.28 13.95
C PHE A 386 1.80 1.39 13.81
N ILE A 387 0.77 1.36 14.63
CA ILE A 387 -0.22 2.45 14.75
C ILE A 387 -0.24 2.89 16.20
N ASN A 388 0.01 4.18 16.47
CA ASN A 388 0.06 4.77 17.81
C ASN A 388 0.91 3.94 18.81
N GLY A 389 2.02 3.38 18.35
CA GLY A 389 2.93 2.57 19.18
C GLY A 389 2.54 1.09 19.31
N ALA A 390 1.37 0.70 18.81
CA ALA A 390 0.92 -0.69 18.80
C ALA A 390 1.39 -1.42 17.54
N TYR A 391 1.94 -2.62 17.70
CA TYR A 391 2.26 -3.50 16.57
C TYR A 391 1.00 -3.90 15.79
N TRP A 392 1.05 -3.73 14.48
CA TRP A 392 -0.07 -3.92 13.56
C TRP A 392 0.17 -5.00 12.49
N GLY A 393 1.32 -5.69 12.54
CA GLY A 393 1.66 -6.77 11.62
C GLY A 393 2.40 -6.34 10.37
N ILE A 394 2.80 -7.34 9.57
CA ILE A 394 3.28 -7.17 8.19
C ILE A 394 2.24 -6.38 7.37
N ILE A 395 2.69 -5.49 6.50
CA ILE A 395 1.89 -4.77 5.50
C ILE A 395 2.71 -4.60 4.22
N ASN A 396 2.05 -4.52 3.06
CA ASN A 396 2.73 -4.39 1.77
C ASN A 396 2.72 -2.94 1.30
N ILE A 397 3.88 -2.30 1.15
CA ILE A 397 4.02 -1.02 0.44
C ILE A 397 3.83 -1.31 -1.05
N ARG A 398 2.90 -0.59 -1.68
CA ARG A 398 2.53 -0.72 -3.08
C ARG A 398 2.41 0.65 -3.72
N GLU A 399 2.67 0.71 -5.02
CA GLU A 399 2.24 1.85 -5.83
C GLU A 399 0.73 1.90 -5.94
N ARG A 400 0.22 3.10 -6.21
CA ARG A 400 -1.19 3.33 -6.48
C ARG A 400 -1.36 3.62 -7.98
N LEU A 401 -2.02 2.71 -8.68
CA LEU A 401 -2.44 2.87 -10.08
C LEU A 401 -3.58 3.90 -10.18
N ASP A 402 -3.23 5.17 -10.10
CA ASP A 402 -4.10 6.33 -10.30
C ASP A 402 -3.40 7.33 -11.23
N PRO A 403 -4.00 8.50 -11.57
CA PRO A 403 -3.40 9.39 -12.56
C PRO A 403 -1.93 9.78 -12.29
N TYR A 404 -1.50 9.85 -11.02
CA TYR A 404 -0.11 10.17 -10.70
C TYR A 404 0.88 9.06 -11.06
N TYR A 405 0.44 7.81 -11.09
CA TYR A 405 1.26 6.70 -11.59
C TYR A 405 1.51 6.86 -13.09
N PHE A 406 0.48 7.19 -13.87
CA PHE A 406 0.62 7.37 -15.31
C PHE A 406 1.46 8.60 -15.66
N GLU A 407 1.33 9.67 -14.87
CA GLU A 407 2.20 10.84 -14.98
C GLU A 407 3.66 10.48 -14.68
N SER A 408 3.95 9.77 -13.59
CA SER A 408 5.34 9.46 -13.19
C SER A 408 6.03 8.41 -14.07
N HIS A 409 5.29 7.43 -14.60
CA HIS A 409 5.85 6.32 -15.38
C HIS A 409 5.81 6.57 -16.88
N PHE A 410 4.77 7.25 -17.38
CA PHE A 410 4.51 7.41 -18.81
C PHE A 410 4.48 8.86 -19.26
N GLY A 411 4.55 9.83 -18.34
CA GLY A 411 4.46 11.25 -18.66
C GLY A 411 3.06 11.71 -19.09
N VAL A 412 2.03 10.91 -18.82
CA VAL A 412 0.64 11.19 -19.23
C VAL A 412 -0.08 11.94 -18.12
N SER A 413 -0.45 13.19 -18.38
CA SER A 413 -1.20 14.02 -17.44
C SER A 413 -2.62 13.50 -17.19
N GLU A 414 -3.23 13.86 -16.06
CA GLU A 414 -4.62 13.47 -15.75
C GLU A 414 -5.61 13.99 -16.81
N GLU A 415 -5.32 15.15 -17.41
CA GLU A 415 -6.10 15.76 -18.49
C GLU A 415 -5.95 15.04 -19.84
N GLU A 416 -4.94 14.20 -20.01
CA GLU A 416 -4.69 13.43 -21.23
C GLU A 416 -5.01 11.94 -21.06
N LEU A 417 -5.22 11.48 -19.82
CA LEU A 417 -5.50 10.10 -19.47
C LEU A 417 -6.99 9.75 -19.65
N ASP A 418 -7.25 8.67 -20.40
CA ASP A 418 -8.47 7.87 -20.26
C ASP A 418 -8.15 6.67 -19.36
N LEU A 419 -8.86 6.48 -18.24
CA LEU A 419 -8.72 5.34 -17.33
C LEU A 419 -10.08 4.77 -16.96
N ILE A 420 -10.32 3.52 -17.33
CA ILE A 420 -11.62 2.87 -17.26
C ILE A 420 -11.50 1.55 -16.51
N SER A 421 -12.51 1.25 -15.69
CA SER A 421 -12.62 0.01 -14.92
C SER A 421 -13.86 -0.79 -15.31
N HIS A 422 -13.74 -2.11 -15.29
CA HIS A 422 -14.85 -3.02 -15.05
C HIS A 422 -14.78 -3.48 -13.60
N SER A 423 -15.76 -3.09 -12.80
CA SER A 423 -15.83 -3.53 -11.41
C SER A 423 -17.26 -3.74 -10.94
N TRP A 424 -17.50 -4.84 -10.23
CA TRP A 424 -18.80 -5.19 -9.63
C TRP A 424 -20.00 -5.09 -10.58
N GLY A 425 -19.82 -5.46 -11.85
CA GLY A 425 -20.88 -5.44 -12.86
C GLY A 425 -21.16 -4.07 -13.47
N ILE A 426 -20.41 -3.04 -13.06
CA ILE A 426 -20.42 -1.74 -13.72
C ILE A 426 -19.60 -1.87 -15.01
N ARG A 427 -20.31 -1.78 -16.14
CA ARG A 427 -19.71 -1.75 -17.48
C ARG A 427 -19.19 -0.32 -17.74
N TYR A 428 -17.87 -0.18 -17.82
CA TYR A 428 -17.14 1.08 -18.11
C TYR A 428 -17.26 2.17 -17.04
N GLU A 429 -16.80 1.91 -15.82
CA GLU A 429 -16.60 2.97 -14.82
C GLU A 429 -15.45 3.88 -15.27
N VAL A 430 -15.75 5.13 -15.61
CA VAL A 430 -14.75 6.13 -16.01
C VAL A 430 -14.13 6.74 -14.75
N ASN A 431 -12.91 6.32 -14.42
CA ASN A 431 -12.15 6.88 -13.30
C ASN A 431 -11.63 8.29 -13.62
N THR A 432 -11.09 8.47 -14.85
CA THR A 432 -10.78 9.76 -15.44
C THR A 432 -10.91 9.69 -16.97
N GLY A 433 -11.07 10.85 -17.60
CA GLY A 433 -11.18 10.97 -19.05
C GLY A 433 -12.55 10.57 -19.60
N THR A 434 -12.57 9.76 -20.66
CA THR A 434 -13.79 9.32 -21.35
C THR A 434 -13.66 7.88 -21.87
N ALA A 435 -14.80 7.22 -22.06
CA ALA A 435 -14.88 5.88 -22.66
C ALA A 435 -15.24 5.88 -24.15
N ASN A 436 -15.47 7.05 -24.76
CA ASN A 436 -16.05 7.13 -26.12
C ASN A 436 -15.26 6.34 -27.17
N ASP A 437 -13.94 6.47 -27.20
CA ASP A 437 -13.11 5.79 -28.20
C ASP A 437 -13.14 4.26 -28.03
N TYR A 438 -13.07 3.78 -26.78
CA TYR A 438 -13.23 2.35 -26.50
C TYR A 438 -14.62 1.85 -26.91
N LEU A 439 -15.66 2.64 -26.65
CA LEU A 439 -17.03 2.29 -27.03
C LEU A 439 -17.20 2.22 -28.55
N GLU A 440 -16.61 3.16 -29.30
CA GLU A 440 -16.60 3.15 -30.77
C GLU A 440 -15.90 1.90 -31.32
N MET A 441 -14.78 1.49 -30.72
CA MET A 441 -14.11 0.22 -31.05
C MET A 441 -15.02 -0.99 -30.75
N MET A 442 -15.69 -1.00 -29.60
CA MET A 442 -16.60 -2.10 -29.22
C MET A 442 -17.84 -2.16 -30.13
N GLU A 443 -18.41 -1.02 -30.54
CA GLU A 443 -19.50 -0.96 -31.53
C GLU A 443 -19.04 -1.45 -32.90
N TYR A 444 -17.80 -1.16 -33.29
CA TYR A 444 -17.23 -1.63 -34.55
C TYR A 444 -17.13 -3.16 -34.60
N ILE A 445 -16.66 -3.82 -33.53
CA ILE A 445 -16.55 -5.29 -33.50
C ILE A 445 -17.90 -5.99 -33.38
N GLU A 446 -18.98 -5.31 -33.01
CA GLU A 446 -20.34 -5.89 -32.98
C GLU A 446 -20.90 -6.14 -34.39
N VAL A 447 -20.43 -5.39 -35.39
CA VAL A 447 -21.00 -5.40 -36.74
C VAL A 447 -20.01 -5.76 -37.85
N ASN A 448 -18.74 -6.00 -37.50
CA ASN A 448 -17.69 -6.41 -38.43
C ASN A 448 -17.01 -7.71 -37.98
N ASP A 449 -16.71 -8.58 -38.94
CA ASP A 449 -16.06 -9.88 -38.73
C ASP A 449 -14.53 -9.68 -38.70
N LEU A 450 -13.88 -10.01 -37.58
CA LEU A 450 -12.43 -9.82 -37.41
C LEU A 450 -11.59 -10.94 -38.03
N SER A 451 -12.21 -11.98 -38.59
CA SER A 451 -11.49 -12.92 -39.46
C SER A 451 -11.01 -12.26 -40.76
N ASP A 452 -11.62 -11.14 -41.19
CA ASP A 452 -11.12 -10.29 -42.27
C ASP A 452 -9.94 -9.42 -41.77
N PRO A 453 -8.74 -9.51 -42.39
CA PRO A 453 -7.58 -8.71 -42.03
C PRO A 453 -7.84 -7.20 -42.00
N LEU A 454 -8.72 -6.67 -42.86
CA LEU A 454 -9.02 -5.23 -42.88
C LEU A 454 -9.71 -4.76 -41.60
N HIS A 455 -10.64 -5.56 -41.08
CA HIS A 455 -11.36 -5.23 -39.86
C HIS A 455 -10.49 -5.50 -38.62
N PHE A 456 -9.69 -6.55 -38.65
CA PHE A 456 -8.69 -6.82 -37.62
C PHE A 456 -7.69 -5.67 -37.49
N ASP A 457 -7.08 -5.23 -38.60
CA ASP A 457 -6.08 -4.17 -38.60
C ASP A 457 -6.64 -2.84 -38.07
N PHE A 458 -7.92 -2.56 -38.31
CA PHE A 458 -8.59 -1.38 -37.73
C PHE A 458 -8.61 -1.43 -36.20
N VAL A 459 -8.92 -2.58 -35.60
CA VAL A 459 -8.95 -2.76 -34.13
C VAL A 459 -7.53 -2.84 -33.56
N ALA A 460 -6.63 -3.57 -34.20
CA ALA A 460 -5.23 -3.72 -33.80
C ALA A 460 -4.45 -2.39 -33.77
N ASN A 461 -4.88 -1.39 -34.54
CA ASN A 461 -4.31 -0.05 -34.50
C ASN A 461 -4.76 0.78 -33.28
N GLN A 462 -5.83 0.39 -32.59
CA GLN A 462 -6.36 1.09 -31.42
C GLN A 462 -5.91 0.47 -30.09
N ILE A 463 -5.42 -0.77 -30.10
CA ILE A 463 -4.97 -1.49 -28.91
C ILE A 463 -3.50 -1.86 -29.01
N ASP A 464 -2.82 -1.92 -27.87
CA ASP A 464 -1.48 -2.47 -27.79
C ASP A 464 -1.58 -4.00 -27.71
N LEU A 465 -1.33 -4.67 -28.84
CA LEU A 465 -1.48 -6.12 -28.93
C LEU A 465 -0.48 -6.87 -28.05
N GLU A 466 0.74 -6.38 -27.86
CA GLU A 466 1.76 -7.09 -27.06
C GLU A 466 1.40 -7.04 -25.58
N ASN A 467 0.97 -5.87 -25.10
CA ASN A 467 0.41 -5.69 -23.76
C ASN A 467 -0.84 -6.55 -23.56
N PHE A 468 -1.81 -6.49 -24.48
CA PHE A 468 -3.06 -7.24 -24.40
C PHE A 468 -2.83 -8.75 -24.32
N ILE A 469 -2.00 -9.30 -25.22
CA ILE A 469 -1.69 -10.73 -25.27
C ILE A 469 -1.01 -11.15 -23.96
N SER A 470 0.00 -10.41 -23.50
CA SER A 470 0.74 -10.72 -22.27
C SER A 470 -0.15 -10.65 -21.02
N TYR A 471 -1.01 -9.63 -20.93
CA TYR A 471 -1.98 -9.47 -19.86
C TYR A 471 -2.96 -10.66 -19.81
N TYR A 472 -3.57 -11.03 -20.95
CA TYR A 472 -4.52 -12.14 -21.00
C TYR A 472 -3.84 -13.47 -20.67
N ILE A 473 -2.66 -13.76 -21.24
CA ILE A 473 -1.89 -14.97 -20.91
C ILE A 473 -1.60 -15.02 -19.40
N GLY A 474 -1.19 -13.90 -18.79
CA GLY A 474 -0.96 -13.83 -17.35
C GLY A 474 -2.20 -14.16 -16.53
N LYS A 475 -3.33 -13.48 -16.78
CA LYS A 475 -4.59 -13.70 -16.04
C LYS A 475 -5.05 -15.17 -16.17
N MET A 476 -4.93 -15.72 -17.38
CA MET A 476 -5.24 -17.12 -17.67
C MET A 476 -4.27 -18.09 -16.98
N PHE A 477 -2.97 -17.81 -16.99
CA PHE A 477 -1.96 -18.65 -16.37
C PHE A 477 -2.16 -18.73 -14.85
N PHE A 478 -2.32 -17.60 -14.17
CA PHE A 478 -2.53 -17.58 -12.71
C PHE A 478 -3.92 -18.06 -12.28
N GLY A 479 -4.86 -18.12 -13.23
CA GLY A 479 -6.20 -18.67 -13.01
C GLY A 479 -7.07 -17.78 -12.11
N THR A 480 -6.92 -16.46 -12.20
CA THR A 480 -7.75 -15.49 -11.46
C THR A 480 -9.21 -15.60 -11.91
N ARG A 481 -10.13 -15.84 -10.98
CA ARG A 481 -11.51 -16.22 -11.27
C ARG A 481 -12.51 -15.08 -11.12
N ASP A 482 -12.20 -14.04 -10.36
CA ASP A 482 -13.05 -12.85 -10.28
C ASP A 482 -12.93 -11.94 -11.52
N TRP A 483 -12.03 -12.27 -12.44
CA TRP A 483 -11.84 -11.65 -13.76
C TRP A 483 -12.53 -12.51 -14.86
N PRO A 484 -13.08 -11.93 -15.96
CA PRO A 484 -12.95 -10.55 -16.44
C PRO A 484 -14.09 -9.58 -16.13
N GLY A 485 -15.15 -10.01 -15.45
CA GLY A 485 -16.26 -9.15 -15.02
C GLY A 485 -15.89 -8.19 -13.90
N ASN A 486 -14.83 -8.50 -13.14
CA ASN A 486 -14.19 -7.64 -12.17
C ASN A 486 -12.67 -7.58 -12.44
N ASN A 487 -11.97 -6.71 -11.70
CA ASN A 487 -10.51 -6.61 -11.67
C ASN A 487 -9.88 -6.43 -13.06
N LEU A 488 -10.53 -5.60 -13.89
CA LEU A 488 -10.10 -5.27 -15.25
C LEU A 488 -10.11 -3.75 -15.40
N ASP A 489 -8.93 -3.17 -15.39
CA ASP A 489 -8.70 -1.74 -15.65
C ASP A 489 -7.86 -1.61 -16.92
N PHE A 490 -8.13 -0.56 -17.68
CA PHE A 490 -7.43 -0.27 -18.92
C PHE A 490 -7.38 1.23 -19.15
N TRP A 491 -6.36 1.66 -19.88
CA TRP A 491 -6.04 3.07 -20.05
C TRP A 491 -5.56 3.40 -21.44
N ARG A 492 -5.62 4.69 -21.78
CA ARG A 492 -5.10 5.24 -23.04
C ARG A 492 -4.60 6.67 -22.84
N ASP A 493 -3.51 7.00 -23.51
CA ASP A 493 -2.99 8.36 -23.67
C ASP A 493 -3.68 9.06 -24.84
N ARG A 494 -4.40 10.17 -24.58
CA ARG A 494 -5.05 10.98 -25.62
C ARG A 494 -4.14 12.02 -26.28
N SER A 495 -2.97 12.29 -25.70
CA SER A 495 -2.05 13.31 -26.21
C SER A 495 -1.38 12.89 -27.52
N SER A 496 -1.40 11.59 -27.81
CA SER A 496 -0.78 10.93 -28.97
C SER A 496 -1.79 10.01 -29.67
N ASP A 497 -1.37 9.31 -30.74
CA ASP A 497 -2.11 8.15 -31.29
C ASP A 497 -1.99 6.95 -30.31
N GLY A 498 -2.25 7.19 -29.03
CA GLY A 498 -2.09 6.26 -27.94
C GLY A 498 -3.06 5.09 -28.05
N LYS A 499 -2.57 3.90 -27.72
CA LYS A 499 -3.31 2.66 -27.79
C LYS A 499 -3.87 2.26 -26.43
N TRP A 500 -5.00 1.57 -26.41
CA TRP A 500 -5.54 0.97 -25.19
C TRP A 500 -4.59 -0.10 -24.65
N ARG A 501 -4.33 -0.05 -23.34
CA ARG A 501 -3.46 -0.96 -22.58
C ARG A 501 -4.17 -1.42 -21.30
N TRP A 502 -3.92 -2.66 -20.88
CA TRP A 502 -4.55 -3.32 -19.73
C TRP A 502 -3.61 -3.36 -18.54
N ILE A 503 -4.19 -3.20 -17.35
CA ILE A 503 -3.45 -2.98 -16.11
C ILE A 503 -3.54 -4.21 -15.20
N TRP A 504 -2.40 -4.62 -14.67
CA TRP A 504 -2.28 -5.75 -13.74
C TRP A 504 -2.51 -5.34 -12.29
N PHE A 505 -3.62 -5.80 -11.70
CA PHE A 505 -3.92 -5.61 -10.26
C PHE A 505 -4.96 -6.63 -9.75
N ASP A 506 -5.05 -6.72 -8.42
CA ASP A 506 -6.07 -7.46 -7.65
C ASP A 506 -6.12 -8.96 -8.01
N ASN A 507 -5.04 -9.66 -7.67
CA ASN A 507 -4.83 -11.08 -7.98
C ASN A 507 -4.69 -11.95 -6.72
N ASP A 508 -5.36 -11.57 -5.64
CA ASP A 508 -5.35 -12.28 -4.36
C ASP A 508 -6.13 -13.61 -4.38
N ASP A 509 -6.84 -13.91 -5.47
CA ASP A 509 -7.47 -15.20 -5.78
C ASP A 509 -6.64 -16.07 -6.74
N ALA A 510 -5.39 -15.68 -7.04
CA ALA A 510 -4.47 -16.46 -7.87
C ALA A 510 -4.00 -17.76 -7.19
N PHE A 511 -3.44 -18.68 -7.99
CA PHE A 511 -2.80 -19.92 -7.55
C PHE A 511 -3.74 -20.99 -6.95
N GLU A 512 -5.06 -20.86 -7.11
CA GLU A 512 -6.02 -21.77 -6.47
C GLU A 512 -6.26 -23.08 -7.23
N ASP A 513 -6.35 -23.04 -8.57
CA ASP A 513 -6.71 -24.22 -9.38
C ASP A 513 -5.77 -24.43 -10.58
N ILE A 514 -4.95 -25.46 -10.46
CA ILE A 514 -3.97 -25.90 -11.46
C ILE A 514 -4.62 -26.26 -12.80
N TYR A 515 -5.85 -26.78 -12.76
CA TYR A 515 -6.52 -27.35 -13.93
C TYR A 515 -7.68 -26.50 -14.44
N PHE A 516 -7.84 -25.28 -13.91
CA PHE A 516 -8.84 -24.35 -14.42
C PHE A 516 -8.54 -24.00 -15.89
N ASN A 517 -9.42 -24.41 -16.80
CA ASN A 517 -9.27 -24.13 -18.22
C ASN A 517 -9.78 -22.72 -18.56
N SER A 518 -8.86 -21.76 -18.55
CA SER A 518 -9.19 -20.36 -18.82
C SER A 518 -9.56 -20.10 -20.28
N TYR A 519 -9.16 -20.96 -21.23
CA TYR A 519 -9.60 -20.84 -22.62
C TYR A 519 -11.10 -21.10 -22.71
N ASP A 520 -11.55 -22.26 -22.23
CA ASP A 520 -12.98 -22.62 -22.20
C ASP A 520 -13.81 -21.55 -21.51
N TYR A 521 -13.29 -21.04 -20.37
CA TYR A 521 -13.94 -19.98 -19.62
C TYR A 521 -14.13 -18.72 -20.47
N LEU A 522 -13.08 -18.20 -21.12
CA LEU A 522 -13.16 -16.95 -21.87
C LEU A 522 -13.94 -17.07 -23.19
N THR A 523 -14.05 -18.27 -23.75
CA THR A 523 -14.71 -18.50 -25.05
C THR A 523 -16.14 -19.00 -24.95
N ILE A 524 -16.76 -18.96 -23.78
CA ILE A 524 -18.20 -19.25 -23.63
C ILE A 524 -19.00 -18.35 -24.59
N LEU A 525 -19.98 -18.95 -25.28
CA LEU A 525 -20.82 -18.28 -26.30
C LEU A 525 -22.25 -17.97 -25.82
N SER A 526 -22.62 -18.41 -24.62
CA SER A 526 -23.93 -18.17 -24.03
C SER A 526 -23.86 -18.05 -22.51
N GLY A 527 -24.69 -17.19 -21.94
CA GLY A 527 -24.74 -16.95 -20.50
C GLY A 527 -24.50 -15.49 -20.15
N ASP A 528 -24.81 -15.11 -18.92
CA ASP A 528 -24.51 -13.79 -18.35
C ASP A 528 -24.03 -13.95 -16.90
N ASP A 529 -23.42 -15.11 -16.63
CA ASP A 529 -23.07 -15.53 -15.28
C ASP A 529 -21.87 -14.72 -14.78
N TRP A 530 -22.02 -14.16 -13.58
CA TRP A 530 -20.91 -13.49 -12.91
C TRP A 530 -19.84 -14.51 -12.50
N PRO A 531 -18.53 -14.21 -12.63
CA PRO A 531 -17.93 -12.95 -13.10
C PRO A 531 -17.48 -12.98 -14.58
N ASN A 532 -18.14 -13.74 -15.47
CA ASN A 532 -17.78 -13.80 -16.89
C ASN A 532 -19.00 -13.66 -17.83
N PRO A 533 -19.74 -12.54 -17.73
CA PRO A 533 -20.79 -12.24 -18.68
C PRO A 533 -20.23 -11.96 -20.08
N LEU A 534 -20.96 -12.29 -21.14
CA LEU A 534 -20.45 -12.28 -22.52
C LEU A 534 -19.81 -10.95 -22.95
N TRP A 535 -20.31 -9.82 -22.47
CA TRP A 535 -19.79 -8.50 -22.83
C TRP A 535 -18.34 -8.26 -22.34
N THR A 536 -17.88 -8.98 -21.32
CA THR A 536 -16.51 -8.82 -20.76
C THR A 536 -15.43 -9.48 -21.61
N THR A 537 -15.81 -10.51 -22.37
CA THR A 537 -14.91 -11.33 -23.18
C THR A 537 -15.05 -11.08 -24.67
N GLN A 538 -15.94 -10.18 -25.07
CA GLN A 538 -16.26 -9.91 -26.47
C GLN A 538 -15.03 -9.53 -27.29
N LEU A 539 -14.21 -8.58 -26.83
CA LEU A 539 -12.99 -8.17 -27.54
C LEU A 539 -12.04 -9.35 -27.75
N PHE A 540 -11.79 -10.13 -26.69
CA PHE A 540 -10.92 -11.32 -26.79
C PHE A 540 -11.47 -12.36 -27.77
N ARG A 541 -12.76 -12.68 -27.70
CA ARG A 541 -13.40 -13.64 -28.62
C ARG A 541 -13.33 -13.16 -30.07
N SER A 542 -13.61 -11.90 -30.34
CA SER A 542 -13.55 -11.33 -31.68
C SER A 542 -12.11 -11.34 -32.23
N LEU A 543 -11.10 -10.96 -31.44
CA LEU A 543 -9.70 -11.05 -31.89
C LEU A 543 -9.29 -12.50 -32.19
N MET A 544 -9.80 -13.47 -31.43
CA MET A 544 -9.57 -14.91 -31.62
C MET A 544 -10.20 -15.49 -32.88
N GLU A 545 -10.99 -14.73 -33.66
CA GLU A 545 -11.47 -15.13 -34.99
C GLU A 545 -10.39 -14.95 -36.07
N ASN A 546 -9.37 -14.12 -35.82
CA ASN A 546 -8.30 -13.84 -36.78
C ASN A 546 -7.15 -14.86 -36.68
N TYR A 547 -6.82 -15.54 -37.77
CA TYR A 547 -5.76 -16.55 -37.81
C TYR A 547 -4.38 -16.02 -37.36
N GLY A 548 -4.00 -14.82 -37.80
CA GLY A 548 -2.70 -14.23 -37.44
C GLY A 548 -2.59 -13.91 -35.94
N PHE A 549 -3.67 -13.36 -35.36
CA PHE A 549 -3.73 -13.13 -33.92
C PHE A 549 -3.70 -14.43 -33.11
N ARG A 550 -4.45 -15.46 -33.53
CA ARG A 550 -4.44 -16.79 -32.90
C ARG A 550 -3.02 -17.35 -32.85
N GLN A 551 -2.29 -17.27 -33.98
CA GLN A 551 -0.91 -17.72 -34.06
C GLN A 551 0.00 -16.93 -33.10
N GLN A 552 -0.07 -15.60 -33.15
CA GLN A 552 0.74 -14.74 -32.28
C GLN A 552 0.47 -15.01 -30.80
N PHE A 553 -0.80 -15.19 -30.42
CA PHE A 553 -1.19 -15.50 -29.05
C PHE A 553 -0.63 -16.86 -28.61
N ALA A 554 -0.80 -17.91 -29.42
CA ALA A 554 -0.33 -19.25 -29.12
C ALA A 554 1.20 -19.31 -28.96
N GLU A 555 1.93 -18.69 -29.90
CA GLU A 555 3.39 -18.61 -29.85
C GLU A 555 3.88 -17.81 -28.64
N THR A 556 3.21 -16.70 -28.30
CA THR A 556 3.54 -15.89 -27.12
C THR A 556 3.27 -16.66 -25.83
N ALA A 557 2.16 -17.41 -25.74
CA ALA A 557 1.85 -18.24 -24.57
C ALA A 557 2.94 -19.30 -24.34
N VAL A 558 3.34 -20.02 -25.38
CA VAL A 558 4.42 -21.02 -25.29
C VAL A 558 5.77 -20.35 -24.96
N HIS A 559 6.05 -19.17 -25.52
CA HIS A 559 7.27 -18.42 -25.21
C HIS A 559 7.32 -18.00 -23.73
N GLN A 560 6.23 -17.44 -23.20
CA GLN A 560 6.16 -17.01 -21.80
C GLN A 560 6.23 -18.20 -20.83
N LEU A 561 5.68 -19.37 -21.18
CA LEU A 561 5.83 -20.60 -20.40
C LEU A 561 7.28 -21.08 -20.28
N LYS A 562 8.08 -20.88 -21.33
CA LYS A 562 9.51 -21.23 -21.37
C LYS A 562 10.41 -20.19 -20.70
N THR A 563 9.87 -19.02 -20.37
CA THR A 563 10.65 -17.87 -19.87
C THR A 563 10.04 -17.35 -18.58
N THR A 564 9.11 -16.40 -18.65
CA THR A 564 8.47 -15.71 -17.52
C THR A 564 7.83 -16.67 -16.51
N TYR A 565 7.07 -17.66 -16.99
CA TYR A 565 6.33 -18.61 -16.18
C TYR A 565 7.03 -19.96 -15.99
N HIS A 566 8.31 -20.06 -16.38
CA HIS A 566 9.05 -21.30 -16.23
C HIS A 566 9.12 -21.72 -14.74
N PRO A 567 8.86 -23.00 -14.38
CA PRO A 567 8.79 -23.44 -12.99
C PRO A 567 9.99 -23.04 -12.14
N SER A 568 11.22 -23.22 -12.65
CA SER A 568 12.43 -22.89 -11.87
C SER A 568 12.51 -21.40 -11.50
N ARG A 569 12.10 -20.50 -12.40
CA ARG A 569 12.11 -19.05 -12.16
C ARG A 569 11.02 -18.66 -11.17
N THR A 570 9.79 -19.11 -11.42
CA THR A 570 8.63 -18.74 -10.59
C THR A 570 8.74 -19.28 -9.18
N MET A 571 9.26 -20.50 -9.00
CA MET A 571 9.51 -21.08 -7.68
C MET A 571 10.61 -20.33 -6.92
N GLU A 572 11.71 -19.94 -7.57
CA GLU A 572 12.77 -19.14 -6.94
C GLU A 572 12.25 -17.79 -6.45
N ILE A 573 11.47 -17.08 -7.28
CA ILE A 573 10.81 -15.82 -6.89
C ILE A 573 9.89 -16.03 -5.68
N ALA A 574 9.07 -17.08 -5.70
CA ALA A 574 8.13 -17.38 -4.62
C ALA A 574 8.86 -17.70 -3.30
N GLU A 575 9.94 -18.48 -3.34
CA GLU A 575 10.75 -18.82 -2.17
C GLU A 575 11.45 -17.60 -1.57
N LEU A 576 12.02 -16.71 -2.40
CA LEU A 576 12.63 -15.47 -1.94
C LEU A 576 11.59 -14.54 -1.28
N ALA A 577 10.42 -14.39 -1.89
CA ALA A 577 9.35 -13.57 -1.34
C ALA A 577 8.84 -14.10 0.01
N ALA A 578 8.66 -15.43 0.13
CA ALA A 578 8.26 -16.05 1.40
C ALA A 578 9.35 -15.94 2.47
N ALA A 579 10.62 -16.10 2.09
CA ALA A 579 11.75 -15.92 3.00
C ALA A 579 11.83 -14.49 3.57
N ASN A 580 11.45 -13.48 2.81
CA ASN A 580 11.49 -12.08 3.26
C ASN A 580 10.50 -11.76 4.39
N ILE A 581 9.34 -12.41 4.43
CA ILE A 581 8.32 -12.17 5.48
C ILE A 581 8.31 -13.24 6.56
N ALA A 582 9.12 -14.28 6.37
CA ALA A 582 9.16 -15.49 7.15
C ALA A 582 9.30 -15.26 8.66
N TYR A 583 10.29 -14.45 9.02
CA TYR A 583 10.67 -14.17 10.39
C TYR A 583 9.56 -13.42 11.14
N GLU A 584 8.87 -12.51 10.45
CA GLU A 584 7.85 -11.65 11.04
C GLU A 584 6.46 -12.31 11.10
N MET A 585 6.21 -13.35 10.29
CA MET A 585 4.90 -13.99 10.17
C MET A 585 4.34 -14.51 11.51
N PRO A 586 5.11 -15.14 12.42
CA PRO A 586 4.60 -15.52 13.74
C PRO A 586 4.06 -14.34 14.55
N HIS A 587 4.68 -13.15 14.48
CA HIS A 587 4.21 -11.96 15.18
C HIS A 587 2.96 -11.36 14.51
N HIS A 588 2.90 -11.38 13.17
CA HIS A 588 1.68 -11.04 12.44
C HIS A 588 0.50 -11.93 12.86
N ILE A 589 0.72 -13.24 12.93
CA ILE A 589 -0.27 -14.21 13.40
C ILE A 589 -0.62 -13.95 14.86
N GLU A 590 0.33 -13.57 15.71
CA GLU A 590 0.00 -13.26 17.10
C GLU A 590 -0.92 -12.04 17.23
N ARG A 591 -0.77 -11.06 16.34
CA ARG A 591 -1.63 -9.86 16.28
C ARG A 591 -3.02 -10.14 15.73
N TRP A 592 -3.12 -10.91 14.64
CA TRP A 592 -4.35 -11.04 13.87
C TRP A 592 -5.03 -12.41 14.00
N LYS A 593 -4.29 -13.43 14.42
CA LYS A 593 -4.67 -14.85 14.41
C LYS A 593 -5.04 -15.33 12.99
N TYR A 594 -4.37 -14.74 12.00
CA TYR A 594 -4.47 -15.03 10.58
C TYR A 594 -3.08 -15.02 9.93
N PRO A 595 -2.76 -15.99 9.05
CA PRO A 595 -3.43 -17.30 8.98
C PRO A 595 -3.45 -18.01 10.35
N ASP A 596 -4.17 -19.12 10.49
CA ASP A 596 -4.50 -19.67 11.83
C ASP A 596 -3.24 -20.07 12.64
N SER A 597 -2.15 -20.40 11.96
CA SER A 597 -0.86 -20.68 12.58
C SER A 597 0.28 -20.54 11.57
N PHE A 598 1.51 -20.56 12.07
CA PHE A 598 2.68 -20.57 11.20
C PHE A 598 2.72 -21.80 10.28
N SER A 599 2.29 -22.97 10.78
CA SER A 599 2.15 -24.19 9.96
C SER A 599 1.08 -24.03 8.89
N ASP A 600 0.03 -23.26 9.16
CA ASP A 600 -1.08 -23.00 8.24
C ASP A 600 -0.65 -22.05 7.12
N TRP A 601 0.10 -21.00 7.47
CA TRP A 601 0.80 -20.16 6.50
C TRP A 601 1.68 -20.99 5.55
N ASN A 602 2.53 -21.84 6.10
CA ASN A 602 3.43 -22.66 5.29
C ASN A 602 2.66 -23.64 4.40
N ARG A 603 1.54 -24.21 4.86
CA ARG A 603 0.65 -25.05 4.04
C ARG A 603 0.15 -24.29 2.83
N HIS A 604 -0.38 -23.07 3.01
CA HIS A 604 -0.83 -22.23 1.90
C HIS A 604 0.32 -21.84 0.95
N PHE A 605 1.51 -21.57 1.48
CA PHE A 605 2.69 -21.34 0.66
C PHE A 605 3.08 -22.58 -0.18
N GLN A 606 3.00 -23.79 0.38
CA GLN A 606 3.23 -25.03 -0.39
C GLN A 606 2.17 -25.24 -1.48
N GLU A 607 0.92 -24.81 -1.27
CA GLU A 607 -0.13 -24.84 -2.30
C GLU A 607 0.26 -23.96 -3.50
N ILE A 608 0.80 -22.75 -3.25
CA ILE A 608 1.34 -21.87 -4.30
C ILE A 608 2.49 -22.54 -5.05
N LEU A 609 3.46 -23.15 -4.34
CA LEU A 609 4.58 -23.84 -4.99
C LEU A 609 4.12 -25.04 -5.84
N ASN A 610 3.17 -25.82 -5.35
CA ASN A 610 2.57 -26.91 -6.09
C ASN A 610 1.84 -26.41 -7.35
N PHE A 611 1.18 -25.26 -7.27
CA PHE A 611 0.61 -24.60 -8.45
C PHE A 611 1.71 -24.21 -9.44
N LEU A 612 2.73 -23.47 -9.02
CA LEU A 612 3.80 -23.00 -9.90
C LEU A 612 4.60 -24.14 -10.56
N ALA A 613 4.73 -25.28 -9.88
CA ALA A 613 5.39 -26.46 -10.43
C ALA A 613 4.56 -27.16 -11.53
N LYS A 614 3.22 -27.20 -11.39
CA LYS A 614 2.35 -28.02 -12.26
C LYS A 614 1.59 -27.21 -13.31
N ARG A 615 1.22 -25.96 -13.00
CA ARG A 615 0.42 -25.10 -13.86
C ARG A 615 1.08 -24.86 -15.23
N PRO A 616 2.41 -24.64 -15.36
CA PRO A 616 3.00 -24.41 -16.67
C PRO A 616 2.71 -25.51 -17.68
N CYS A 617 2.86 -26.78 -17.29
CA CYS A 617 2.53 -27.90 -18.17
C CYS A 617 1.03 -28.07 -18.40
N ALA A 618 0.21 -27.92 -17.35
CA ALA A 618 -1.24 -27.96 -17.51
C ALA A 618 -1.74 -26.89 -18.49
N PHE A 619 -1.20 -25.67 -18.39
CA PHE A 619 -1.53 -24.55 -19.25
C PHE A 619 -0.98 -24.72 -20.67
N PHE A 620 0.19 -25.35 -20.83
CA PHE A 620 0.71 -25.75 -22.14
C PHE A 620 -0.25 -26.72 -22.84
N GLU A 621 -0.72 -27.75 -22.15
CA GLU A 621 -1.66 -28.73 -22.73
C GLU A 621 -3.02 -28.09 -23.07
N MET A 622 -3.51 -27.17 -22.23
CA MET A 622 -4.71 -26.38 -22.54
C MET A 622 -4.51 -25.54 -23.81
N THR A 623 -3.36 -24.86 -23.93
CA THR A 623 -3.01 -24.05 -25.10
C THR A 623 -2.93 -24.93 -26.36
N ARG A 624 -2.22 -26.07 -26.27
CA ARG A 624 -2.08 -27.03 -27.37
C ARG A 624 -3.44 -27.59 -27.81
N SER A 625 -4.32 -27.92 -26.87
CA SER A 625 -5.66 -28.42 -27.16
C SER A 625 -6.56 -27.36 -27.78
N PHE A 626 -6.48 -26.11 -27.33
CA PHE A 626 -7.32 -25.02 -27.84
C PHE A 626 -6.97 -24.64 -29.29
N PHE A 627 -5.70 -24.75 -29.68
CA PHE A 627 -5.20 -24.43 -31.02
C PHE A 627 -4.93 -25.69 -31.88
N GLU A 628 -5.50 -26.84 -31.52
CA GLU A 628 -5.24 -28.11 -32.24
C GLU A 628 -5.70 -28.06 -33.71
N GLU A 629 -6.80 -27.36 -33.99
CA GLU A 629 -7.33 -27.23 -35.35
C GLU A 629 -6.53 -26.27 -36.25
N ASP A 630 -5.70 -25.41 -35.66
CA ASP A 630 -4.91 -24.40 -36.39
C ASP A 630 -3.56 -24.93 -36.93
N ASP A 631 -3.09 -26.08 -36.42
CA ASP A 631 -1.84 -26.75 -36.83
C ASP A 631 -0.55 -25.92 -36.62
N PHE A 632 -0.47 -25.11 -35.54
CA PHE A 632 0.67 -24.21 -35.24
C PHE A 632 1.97 -24.90 -34.77
N GLU A 633 2.10 -26.22 -34.87
CA GLU A 633 3.29 -27.00 -34.41
C GLU A 633 3.84 -26.56 -33.03
N LEU A 634 2.97 -26.40 -32.02
CA LEU A 634 3.37 -25.97 -30.67
C LEU A 634 4.15 -27.07 -29.94
N VAL A 635 5.45 -26.83 -29.67
CA VAL A 635 6.33 -27.80 -29.00
C VAL A 635 6.99 -27.19 -27.75
N TRP A 636 6.95 -27.93 -26.64
CA TRP A 636 7.78 -27.68 -25.46
C TRP A 636 8.26 -29.01 -24.88
N GLU A 637 9.49 -29.42 -25.24
CA GLU A 637 10.04 -30.74 -24.92
C GLU A 637 10.25 -30.97 -23.41
N GLU A 638 10.52 -29.90 -22.66
CA GLU A 638 10.68 -29.97 -21.19
C GLU A 638 9.34 -30.16 -20.47
N CYS A 639 8.22 -29.93 -21.16
CA CYS A 639 6.92 -30.22 -20.60
C CYS A 639 6.61 -31.71 -20.69
N VAL A 640 6.90 -32.42 -19.61
CA VAL A 640 6.60 -33.83 -19.51
C VAL A 640 5.19 -34.01 -18.97
N SER A 641 4.25 -34.40 -19.85
CA SER A 641 2.82 -34.65 -19.55
C SER A 641 2.58 -35.72 -18.48
N THR A 642 3.59 -36.52 -18.18
CA THR A 642 3.68 -37.27 -16.93
C THR A 642 4.55 -36.50 -15.95
N VAL A 643 3.97 -35.53 -15.26
CA VAL A 643 4.39 -35.26 -13.88
C VAL A 643 3.98 -36.51 -13.09
N GLY A 644 4.69 -37.62 -13.31
CA GLY A 644 4.53 -38.82 -12.50
C GLY A 644 4.76 -38.35 -11.10
N GLU A 645 3.71 -38.41 -10.27
CA GLU A 645 3.65 -37.95 -8.88
C GLU A 645 5.03 -37.54 -8.38
N VAL A 646 5.43 -36.30 -8.69
CA VAL A 646 6.55 -35.73 -7.97
C VAL A 646 5.94 -35.36 -6.63
N LYS A 647 5.68 -36.39 -5.81
CA LYS A 647 5.87 -36.30 -4.38
C LYS A 647 7.37 -36.15 -4.18
N GLU A 648 7.93 -35.03 -4.63
CA GLU A 648 9.06 -34.47 -3.90
C GLU A 648 8.47 -34.08 -2.56
N ARG A 649 8.48 -35.03 -1.63
CA ARG A 649 8.24 -34.74 -0.22
C ARG A 649 9.33 -33.76 0.15
N LYS A 650 8.97 -32.49 0.27
CA LYS A 650 9.93 -31.43 0.48
C LYS A 650 10.30 -31.45 1.95
N VAL A 651 11.60 -31.37 2.22
CA VAL A 651 12.08 -31.08 3.57
C VAL A 651 12.33 -29.59 3.62
N SER A 652 11.35 -28.87 4.14
CA SER A 652 11.46 -27.42 4.34
C SER A 652 12.09 -27.15 5.70
N VAL A 653 13.01 -26.19 5.69
CA VAL A 653 13.71 -25.69 6.89
C VAL A 653 13.08 -24.34 7.17
N PHE A 654 12.33 -24.23 8.26
CA PHE A 654 11.68 -22.98 8.60
C PHE A 654 11.50 -22.78 10.12
N PRO A 655 11.73 -21.57 10.65
CA PRO A 655 12.43 -20.46 10.00
C PRO A 655 13.90 -20.85 9.79
N ASN A 656 14.61 -20.14 8.92
CA ASN A 656 16.04 -20.36 8.75
C ASN A 656 16.71 -20.12 10.13
N PRO A 657 17.40 -21.10 10.70
CA PRO A 657 17.70 -21.11 12.13
C PRO A 657 18.74 -20.04 12.48
N THR A 658 18.40 -19.18 13.44
CA THR A 658 19.33 -18.21 14.08
C THR A 658 19.98 -18.78 15.35
N THR A 659 19.47 -19.90 15.86
CA THR A 659 20.03 -20.60 17.03
C THR A 659 20.68 -21.93 16.64
N GLY A 660 21.26 -22.64 17.61
CA GLY A 660 21.71 -24.02 17.43
C GLY A 660 20.57 -25.03 17.19
N LYS A 661 19.30 -24.61 17.32
CA LYS A 661 18.13 -25.44 17.06
C LYS A 661 17.63 -25.20 15.65
N ILE A 662 17.41 -26.30 14.93
CA ILE A 662 16.88 -26.31 13.59
C ILE A 662 15.55 -27.05 13.61
N ALA A 663 14.51 -26.38 13.12
CA ALA A 663 13.17 -26.91 12.93
C ALA A 663 12.97 -27.28 11.45
N PHE A 664 12.39 -28.45 11.21
CA PHE A 664 12.10 -28.92 9.86
C PHE A 664 10.69 -29.46 9.76
N PHE A 665 10.11 -29.30 8.58
CA PHE A 665 8.83 -29.86 8.20
C PHE A 665 9.04 -30.81 7.02
N ILE A 666 8.45 -32.00 7.11
CA ILE A 666 8.51 -33.01 6.07
C ILE A 666 7.10 -33.31 5.62
N ASP A 667 6.83 -33.05 4.34
CA ASP A 667 5.52 -33.32 3.75
C ASP A 667 5.17 -34.82 3.86
N ASP A 668 3.89 -35.10 4.09
CA ASP A 668 3.33 -36.44 4.29
C ASP A 668 3.85 -37.23 5.52
N SER A 669 4.63 -36.62 6.42
CA SER A 669 5.07 -37.20 7.72
C SER A 669 5.46 -38.70 7.69
N PRO A 670 6.40 -39.15 6.83
CA PRO A 670 6.78 -40.56 6.76
C PRO A 670 7.45 -41.03 8.07
N GLU A 671 7.44 -42.33 8.38
CA GLU A 671 8.24 -42.83 9.52
C GLU A 671 9.74 -42.66 9.22
N ILE A 672 10.40 -41.77 9.97
CA ILE A 672 11.82 -41.45 9.78
C ILE A 672 12.71 -42.47 10.51
N GLU A 673 13.74 -42.94 9.82
CA GLU A 673 14.76 -43.80 10.38
C GLU A 673 15.93 -42.98 10.93
N PHE A 674 16.44 -42.02 10.14
CA PHE A 674 17.58 -41.17 10.52
C PHE A 674 17.40 -39.71 10.06
N ILE A 675 17.92 -38.78 10.87
CA ILE A 675 18.31 -37.43 10.43
C ILE A 675 19.81 -37.29 10.67
N ARG A 676 20.53 -36.79 9.68
CA ARG A 676 21.96 -36.49 9.73
C ARG A 676 22.21 -35.07 9.26
N ILE A 677 23.15 -34.39 9.91
CA ILE A 677 23.57 -33.05 9.52
C ILE A 677 25.08 -33.06 9.34
N TYR A 678 25.52 -32.52 8.22
CA TYR A 678 26.91 -32.40 7.82
C TYR A 678 27.28 -30.92 7.72
N ASP A 679 28.54 -30.59 8.00
CA ASP A 679 29.08 -29.29 7.59
C ASP A 679 29.33 -29.23 6.07
N SER A 680 29.71 -28.05 5.58
CA SER A 680 30.04 -27.80 4.17
C SER A 680 31.23 -28.62 3.64
N SER A 681 32.04 -29.23 4.52
CA SER A 681 33.12 -30.15 4.12
C SER A 681 32.64 -31.61 4.02
N GLY A 682 31.37 -31.89 4.34
CA GLY A 682 30.79 -33.23 4.36
C GLY A 682 31.08 -34.00 5.66
N ARG A 683 31.59 -33.36 6.71
CA ARG A 683 31.80 -33.99 8.01
C ARG A 683 30.47 -34.06 8.77
N LEU A 684 30.10 -35.26 9.23
CA LEU A 684 28.91 -35.47 10.07
C LEU A 684 29.06 -34.74 11.41
N LEU A 685 28.11 -33.85 11.70
CA LEU A 685 28.03 -33.07 12.93
C LEU A 685 26.98 -33.63 13.90
N PHE A 686 25.87 -34.12 13.37
CA PHE A 686 24.73 -34.57 14.16
C PHE A 686 24.05 -35.77 13.51
N GLN A 687 23.56 -36.72 14.33
CA GLN A 687 22.68 -37.80 13.90
C GLN A 687 21.61 -38.06 14.97
N LYS A 688 20.35 -38.19 14.54
CA LYS A 688 19.22 -38.60 15.39
C LYS A 688 18.48 -39.76 14.73
N GLU A 689 18.30 -40.82 15.50
CA GLU A 689 17.53 -41.98 15.07
C GLU A 689 16.07 -41.80 15.48
N ARG A 690 15.15 -42.18 14.60
CA ARG A 690 13.70 -42.20 14.85
C ARG A 690 13.18 -40.93 15.56
N PRO A 691 13.39 -39.74 14.97
CA PRO A 691 12.89 -38.50 15.54
C PRO A 691 11.35 -38.53 15.65
N PHE A 692 10.84 -37.91 16.71
CA PHE A 692 9.40 -37.76 16.92
C PHE A 692 8.91 -36.45 16.29
N TYR A 693 7.73 -36.50 15.69
CA TYR A 693 7.00 -35.34 15.18
C TYR A 693 6.34 -34.60 16.34
N GLY A 694 6.62 -33.30 16.49
CA GLY A 694 5.88 -32.42 17.40
C GLY A 694 4.39 -32.36 17.06
N ALA A 695 3.60 -31.77 17.94
CA ALA A 695 2.14 -31.62 17.73
C ALA A 695 1.77 -30.86 16.44
N SER A 696 2.72 -30.07 15.90
CA SER A 696 2.64 -29.29 14.66
C SER A 696 3.20 -30.01 13.42
N GLY A 697 3.62 -31.28 13.53
CA GLY A 697 4.34 -31.97 12.44
C GLY A 697 5.81 -31.56 12.28
N GLU A 698 6.33 -30.74 13.20
CA GLU A 698 7.72 -30.29 13.23
C GLU A 698 8.67 -31.38 13.76
N ILE A 699 9.88 -31.44 13.21
CA ILE A 699 11.00 -32.13 13.84
C ILE A 699 12.08 -31.14 14.23
N SER A 700 12.33 -31.04 15.53
CA SER A 700 13.37 -30.17 16.08
C SER A 700 14.67 -30.95 16.35
N VAL A 701 15.79 -30.38 15.91
CA VAL A 701 17.14 -30.89 16.06
C VAL A 701 18.03 -29.80 16.65
N ASP A 702 18.74 -30.11 17.74
CA ASP A 702 19.73 -29.21 18.34
C ASP A 702 21.14 -29.64 17.92
N ILE A 703 21.82 -28.82 17.12
CA ILE A 703 23.21 -29.03 16.69
C ILE A 703 24.22 -28.35 17.64
N GLY A 704 23.76 -27.76 18.75
CA GLY A 704 24.60 -27.09 19.75
C GLY A 704 25.21 -25.78 19.25
N SER A 705 26.34 -25.36 19.84
CA SER A 705 27.05 -24.11 19.52
C SER A 705 27.93 -24.20 18.27
N GLY A 706 27.49 -24.93 17.22
CA GLY A 706 28.21 -25.03 15.95
C GLY A 706 28.46 -23.65 15.32
N PRO A 707 29.47 -23.49 14.44
CA PRO A 707 29.75 -22.21 13.81
C PRO A 707 28.64 -21.80 12.83
N PRO A 708 28.41 -20.50 12.57
CA PRO A 708 27.58 -20.07 11.45
C PRO A 708 28.10 -20.66 10.13
N GLY A 709 27.20 -20.98 9.20
CA GLY A 709 27.60 -21.57 7.94
C GLY A 709 26.53 -22.40 7.25
N ILE A 710 26.94 -23.02 6.14
CA ILE A 710 26.08 -23.90 5.36
C ILE A 710 26.18 -25.32 5.91
N TYR A 711 25.02 -25.90 6.22
CA TYR A 711 24.87 -27.28 6.61
C TYR A 711 24.10 -28.06 5.55
N LEU A 712 24.54 -29.29 5.30
CA LEU A 712 23.80 -30.24 4.48
C LEU A 712 23.07 -31.20 5.41
N MET A 713 21.76 -31.30 5.29
CA MET A 713 20.97 -32.29 6.00
C MET A 713 20.62 -33.45 5.09
N GLU A 714 20.70 -34.67 5.62
CA GLU A 714 20.18 -35.91 5.03
C GLU A 714 19.09 -36.47 5.97
N VAL A 715 17.88 -36.68 5.46
CA VAL A 715 16.81 -37.39 6.15
C VAL A 715 16.57 -38.73 5.45
N ILE A 716 16.50 -39.82 6.21
CA ILE A 716 16.28 -41.17 5.69
C ILE A 716 14.99 -41.72 6.31
N SER A 717 14.02 -42.10 5.49
CA SER A 717 12.80 -42.79 5.95
C SER A 717 13.02 -44.30 6.11
N LYS A 718 12.16 -44.98 6.90
CA LYS A 718 12.16 -46.44 7.00
C LYS A 718 11.86 -47.15 5.68
N GLU A 719 11.21 -46.46 4.75
CA GLU A 719 10.93 -46.96 3.40
C GLU A 719 12.16 -46.83 2.47
N GLY A 720 13.28 -46.29 2.97
CA GLY A 720 14.54 -46.16 2.25
C GLY A 720 14.69 -44.88 1.44
N PHE A 721 13.73 -43.95 1.51
CA PHE A 721 13.82 -42.66 0.84
C PHE A 721 14.84 -41.75 1.52
N ARG A 722 15.61 -41.02 0.72
CA ARG A 722 16.58 -40.04 1.19
C ARG A 722 16.19 -38.65 0.72
N TYR A 723 16.17 -37.71 1.64
CA TYR A 723 15.87 -36.31 1.38
C TYR A 723 17.07 -35.45 1.77
N PHE A 724 17.40 -34.46 0.96
CA PHE A 724 18.49 -33.53 1.24
C PHE A 724 17.94 -32.11 1.31
N SER A 725 18.44 -31.33 2.27
CA SER A 725 18.11 -29.92 2.38
C SER A 725 19.33 -29.10 2.78
N ARG A 726 19.43 -27.89 2.23
CA ARG A 726 20.48 -26.93 2.57
C ARG A 726 19.96 -26.02 3.67
N VAL A 727 20.65 -26.00 4.80
CA VAL A 727 20.36 -25.07 5.89
C VAL A 727 21.43 -23.99 5.89
N VAL A 728 21.04 -22.73 5.97
CA VAL A 728 21.98 -21.62 6.11
C VAL A 728 21.77 -21.01 7.49
N ARG A 729 22.74 -21.21 8.39
CA ARG A 729 22.71 -20.56 9.70
C ARG A 729 23.44 -19.24 9.61
N PHE A 730 22.71 -18.16 9.87
CA PHE A 730 23.26 -16.82 10.05
C PHE A 730 23.70 -16.60 11.50
N ASN A 731 24.49 -15.55 11.72
CA ASN A 731 25.01 -15.18 13.04
C ASN A 731 23.89 -14.76 13.99
#